data_AF-A0A2A2JGN3-F1
#
_entry.id   AF-A0A2A2JGN3-F1
#
_cell.length_a   1.000
_cell.length_b   1.000
_cell.length_c   1.000
_cell.angle_alpha   90.00
_cell.angle_beta   90.00
_cell.angle_gamma   90.00
#
_symmetry.space_group_name_H-M   'P 1'
#
loop_
_entity.id
_entity.type
_entity.pdbx_description
1 polymer ?
#
loop_
_entity_poly.entity_id
_entity_poly.type
_entity_poly.pdbx_seq_one_letter_code
_entity_poly.pdbx_strand_id
1 'polypeptide(L)'
;MIRAAGLNAIQVYIPWNFHELYEGIYDFSGQRDFVKFFQLAAANDLTVILRPGPYICAEWENGGLPYWLFKKPGIVLRTSEPTFLNAALGWWDVLLPKIRPLLWNNGGPIIMTQIENEYGSYACDEEYKNALRDKAWQILGNGAVLFTTDPPSDVKCGKIDGVFATVDFGDNGLVNADKYFATQRLYNNNSGPLVNSEYYPGWFQTWGMNKNDIKVSSSSTVVKMFELMYNKGASFNVYMFHGGTNFELWNGAEYDASLITSYDYFAPMTEGGATTEKYLAIRDFITALPDWQYKPLPVPNNPATFAYPKISLAKYGNIHDFYSLIIDNSTAKSPSDGVSFEDLDWPFGLVSYATKITAAANGAKLNAEKSCRDFCYIFVNGVFKGRLSPNYKPNKVSEVNIGDVNVGDQLEIIVENQGRLTYKSAIDRKGLIGSVSISGLVYTKFDTASPLNISLLTNVVQQPANNQFVVGDIFFGEFVLSATNSDTFIDTSNWGKGFIWINGFLIGRYWGTAGPQKSLYIPYPILKSTNRITILEMEKLSSDCLDNARFCTVNMLDTPIPMKTEMISELPVEIILMTFDYLNFESIEKLAWTTRRNMQIVRRNLPMALESKIFVETLSIDPAPNESGGFQINIDLSPFKLMTEYKTGTLPEHTQEMLFDEMEISDFEMICCIRSKEQRKIFERSDDAAFTIFKKFYSHYHSVDHVNRKCFYSWKNFLNTNEMSVRNELLLSKDEDEEDRVPIIDLQVLLSRMHIRELIIVSQVLPFQGAVKEKYNHELFWSLIDILDSSRATFKVKSLICRNLCLREEDRERFQKSSFFQSDLNECSMVAPSFTIEMLKNPQNYKTNYSLYNLDANQLASLPFTKCINLTVRHGMFSMAAFIRNFLMVKPDINIWQFINLTNIEEEEWAFNTLEEILHSTRDIIWTKENPYENCKK
;
A
#
# COMPACT_ATOMS: atom_id res chain seq x y z
N MET A 1 -12.48 20.19 10.82
CA MET A 1 -11.18 20.06 10.14
C MET A 1 -10.86 21.30 9.31
N ILE A 2 -11.55 21.56 8.20
CA ILE A 2 -11.29 22.72 7.29
C ILE A 2 -11.12 24.06 8.04
N ARG A 3 -12.11 24.47 8.85
CA ARG A 3 -12.01 25.70 9.64
C ARG A 3 -10.82 25.68 10.62
N ALA A 4 -10.53 24.53 11.22
CA ALA A 4 -9.42 24.34 12.16
C ALA A 4 -8.03 24.41 11.50
N ALA A 5 -7.94 24.24 10.18
CA ALA A 5 -6.72 24.51 9.42
C ALA A 5 -6.44 26.02 9.29
N GLY A 6 -7.43 26.87 9.53
CA GLY A 6 -7.34 28.33 9.35
C GLY A 6 -7.94 28.85 8.05
N LEU A 7 -8.61 27.99 7.28
CA LEU A 7 -9.39 28.40 6.11
C LEU A 7 -10.68 29.13 6.53
N ASN A 8 -11.16 30.03 5.67
CA ASN A 8 -12.34 30.88 5.90
C ASN A 8 -13.48 30.65 4.89
N ALA A 9 -13.26 29.78 3.90
CA ALA A 9 -14.23 29.43 2.88
C ALA A 9 -14.11 27.97 2.46
N ILE A 10 -15.18 27.42 1.90
CA ILE A 10 -15.19 26.18 1.13
C ILE A 10 -15.63 26.48 -0.30
N GLN A 11 -15.11 25.72 -1.27
CA GLN A 11 -15.58 25.73 -2.65
C GLN A 11 -16.16 24.36 -3.00
N VAL A 12 -17.32 24.33 -3.64
CA VAL A 12 -18.06 23.08 -3.91
C VAL A 12 -18.82 23.12 -5.23
N TYR A 13 -18.87 21.97 -5.88
CA TYR A 13 -19.68 21.74 -7.07
C TYR A 13 -21.11 21.28 -6.70
N ILE A 14 -22.05 21.47 -7.63
CA ILE A 14 -23.36 20.80 -7.63
C ILE A 14 -23.46 19.98 -8.92
N PRO A 15 -23.25 18.66 -8.90
CA PRO A 15 -23.41 17.80 -10.07
C PRO A 15 -24.90 17.74 -10.43
N TRP A 16 -25.26 17.99 -11.70
CA TRP A 16 -26.65 17.99 -12.15
C TRP A 16 -27.26 16.56 -12.24
N ASN A 17 -26.45 15.57 -12.59
CA ASN A 17 -26.87 14.17 -12.69
C ASN A 17 -27.12 13.49 -11.33
N PHE A 18 -26.40 13.92 -10.30
CA PHE A 18 -26.84 13.79 -8.92
C PHE A 18 -27.99 14.79 -8.78
N HIS A 19 -29.10 14.64 -8.07
CA HIS A 19 -30.25 15.58 -8.16
C HIS A 19 -31.20 15.37 -9.34
N GLU A 20 -30.79 15.34 -10.61
CA GLU A 20 -31.71 15.03 -11.74
C GLU A 20 -31.25 13.79 -12.52
N LEU A 21 -31.28 12.63 -11.84
CA LEU A 21 -30.85 11.37 -12.45
C LEU A 21 -31.70 11.00 -13.66
N TYR A 22 -33.03 11.20 -13.56
CA TYR A 22 -33.99 11.03 -14.65
C TYR A 22 -34.62 12.38 -14.99
N GLU A 23 -34.86 12.65 -16.27
CA GLU A 23 -35.39 13.92 -16.76
C GLU A 23 -36.71 14.30 -16.03
N GLY A 24 -36.72 15.47 -15.40
CA GLY A 24 -37.83 16.02 -14.63
C GLY A 24 -37.98 15.47 -13.20
N ILE A 25 -37.14 14.54 -12.76
CA ILE A 25 -37.20 13.93 -11.42
C ILE A 25 -36.05 14.46 -10.55
N TYR A 26 -36.40 15.37 -9.64
CA TYR A 26 -35.44 16.07 -8.80
C TYR A 26 -35.37 15.53 -7.37
N ASP A 27 -34.16 15.32 -6.84
CA ASP A 27 -33.90 14.92 -5.44
C ASP A 27 -32.87 15.83 -4.75
N PHE A 28 -33.31 16.47 -3.67
CA PHE A 28 -32.50 17.34 -2.81
C PHE A 28 -32.56 16.89 -1.34
N SER A 29 -32.82 15.61 -1.11
CA SER A 29 -32.96 15.02 0.23
C SER A 29 -31.73 14.19 0.63
N GLY A 30 -31.60 13.90 1.93
CA GLY A 30 -30.53 13.01 2.43
C GLY A 30 -29.14 13.52 2.08
N GLN A 31 -28.34 12.69 1.39
CA GLN A 31 -26.99 13.06 0.94
C GLN A 31 -26.99 14.15 -0.15
N ARG A 32 -28.15 14.42 -0.78
CA ARG A 32 -28.33 15.43 -1.83
C ARG A 32 -28.81 16.78 -1.29
N ASP A 33 -28.88 16.96 0.03
CA ASP A 33 -29.31 18.22 0.64
C ASP A 33 -28.14 19.20 0.77
N PHE A 34 -27.81 19.88 -0.33
CA PHE A 34 -26.74 20.89 -0.34
C PHE A 34 -27.09 22.13 0.51
N VAL A 35 -28.39 22.42 0.71
CA VAL A 35 -28.85 23.55 1.52
C VAL A 35 -28.41 23.35 2.96
N LYS A 36 -28.68 22.17 3.52
CA LYS A 36 -28.22 21.78 4.86
C LYS A 36 -26.70 21.78 4.95
N PHE A 37 -26.00 21.31 3.91
CA PHE A 37 -24.53 21.33 3.88
C PHE A 37 -23.97 22.78 3.95
N PHE A 38 -24.56 23.74 3.24
CA PHE A 38 -24.11 25.14 3.32
C PHE A 38 -24.48 25.80 4.65
N GLN A 39 -25.61 25.43 5.26
CA GLN A 39 -25.95 25.86 6.62
C GLN A 39 -24.92 25.35 7.64
N LEU A 40 -24.42 24.13 7.47
CA LEU A 40 -23.34 23.58 8.30
C LEU A 40 -22.02 24.35 8.09
N ALA A 41 -21.68 24.71 6.85
CA ALA A 41 -20.53 25.55 6.57
C ALA A 41 -20.62 26.91 7.29
N ALA A 42 -21.77 27.59 7.16
CA ALA A 42 -22.04 28.85 7.83
C ALA A 42 -21.93 28.74 9.36
N ALA A 43 -22.50 27.67 9.94
CA ALA A 43 -22.44 27.40 11.37
C ALA A 43 -21.02 27.10 11.89
N ASN A 44 -20.06 26.87 10.99
CA ASN A 44 -18.65 26.63 11.30
C ASN A 44 -17.75 27.78 10.80
N ASP A 45 -18.29 28.99 10.66
CA ASP A 45 -17.58 30.21 10.23
C ASP A 45 -16.90 30.06 8.86
N LEU A 46 -17.52 29.32 7.94
CA LEU A 46 -17.06 29.15 6.56
C LEU A 46 -18.05 29.77 5.60
N THR A 47 -17.56 30.70 4.77
CA THR A 47 -18.27 31.14 3.57
C THR A 47 -18.22 30.08 2.47
N VAL A 48 -19.07 30.20 1.46
CA VAL A 48 -19.18 29.25 0.35
C VAL A 48 -18.89 29.95 -0.98
N ILE A 49 -18.01 29.35 -1.76
CA ILE A 49 -17.83 29.64 -3.19
C ILE A 49 -18.52 28.51 -3.96
N LEU A 50 -19.61 28.83 -4.65
CA LEU A 50 -20.45 27.83 -5.28
C LEU A 50 -20.11 27.64 -6.75
N ARG A 51 -20.12 26.40 -7.23
CA ARG A 51 -19.89 26.05 -8.63
C ARG A 51 -21.03 25.16 -9.15
N PRO A 52 -22.16 25.75 -9.60
CA PRO A 52 -23.38 25.04 -9.93
C PRO A 52 -23.42 24.41 -11.34
N GLY A 53 -22.32 24.45 -12.09
CA GLY A 53 -22.23 23.84 -13.42
C GLY A 53 -22.78 24.73 -14.55
N PRO A 54 -23.59 24.21 -15.50
CA PRO A 54 -24.25 22.89 -15.49
C PRO A 54 -23.29 21.71 -15.72
N TYR A 55 -22.15 21.96 -16.36
CA TYR A 55 -21.02 21.04 -16.43
C TYR A 55 -19.97 21.41 -15.37
N ILE A 56 -19.42 20.42 -14.68
CA ILE A 56 -18.48 20.61 -13.56
C ILE A 56 -17.13 19.91 -13.74
N CYS A 57 -16.96 19.05 -14.76
CA CYS A 57 -15.79 18.17 -14.87
C CYS A 57 -15.65 17.28 -13.61
N ALA A 58 -14.80 17.69 -12.66
CA ALA A 58 -14.72 17.20 -11.29
C ALA A 58 -14.44 15.70 -11.15
N GLU A 59 -13.88 15.06 -12.19
CA GLU A 59 -13.62 13.62 -12.17
C GLU A 59 -14.87 12.76 -11.86
N TRP A 60 -16.04 13.37 -12.08
CA TRP A 60 -17.35 12.84 -11.76
C TRP A 60 -18.06 12.40 -13.03
N GLU A 61 -18.87 11.35 -12.91
CA GLU A 61 -19.67 10.79 -13.99
C GLU A 61 -20.20 11.85 -14.97
N ASN A 62 -19.81 11.74 -16.24
CA ASN A 62 -20.19 12.63 -17.35
C ASN A 62 -19.97 14.14 -17.08
N GLY A 63 -19.00 14.50 -16.24
CA GLY A 63 -18.75 15.88 -15.83
C GLY A 63 -19.94 16.52 -15.11
N GLY A 64 -20.77 15.71 -14.45
CA GLY A 64 -22.01 16.14 -13.79
C GLY A 64 -23.23 16.26 -14.71
N LEU A 65 -23.10 16.04 -16.03
CA LEU A 65 -24.24 16.12 -16.96
C LEU A 65 -25.08 14.83 -16.92
N PRO A 66 -26.42 14.90 -16.93
CA PRO A 66 -27.27 13.70 -16.92
C PRO A 66 -27.15 12.84 -18.19
N TYR A 67 -27.17 11.52 -18.03
CA TYR A 67 -27.05 10.56 -19.13
C TYR A 67 -28.17 10.68 -20.17
N TRP A 68 -29.38 11.05 -19.72
CA TRP A 68 -30.56 11.13 -20.58
C TRP A 68 -30.43 12.22 -21.67
N LEU A 69 -29.50 13.18 -21.51
CA LEU A 69 -29.17 14.15 -22.56
C LEU A 69 -28.75 13.47 -23.86
N PHE A 70 -28.06 12.33 -23.79
CA PHE A 70 -27.55 11.61 -24.96
C PHE A 70 -28.67 10.99 -25.80
N LYS A 71 -29.88 10.88 -25.25
CA LYS A 71 -31.08 10.40 -25.97
C LYS A 71 -31.58 11.44 -26.97
N LYS A 72 -31.21 12.71 -26.80
CA LYS A 72 -31.68 13.81 -27.64
C LYS A 72 -30.92 13.80 -28.99
N PRO A 73 -31.60 13.59 -30.13
CA PRO A 73 -30.93 13.48 -31.42
C PRO A 73 -30.18 14.77 -31.79
N GLY A 74 -28.92 14.63 -32.24
CA GLY A 74 -28.13 15.77 -32.72
C GLY A 74 -27.65 16.73 -31.63
N ILE A 75 -27.83 16.39 -30.35
CA ILE A 75 -27.40 17.24 -29.24
C ILE A 75 -25.89 17.50 -29.29
N VAL A 76 -25.50 18.74 -29.01
CA VAL A 76 -24.10 19.14 -28.83
C VAL A 76 -23.97 19.74 -27.44
N LEU A 77 -23.36 18.98 -26.53
CA LEU A 77 -23.23 19.39 -25.14
C LEU A 77 -22.41 20.68 -25.02
N ARG A 78 -22.72 21.50 -24.02
CA ARG A 78 -21.98 22.74 -23.69
C ARG A 78 -21.88 23.72 -24.84
N THR A 79 -22.96 23.85 -25.62
CA THR A 79 -23.06 24.83 -26.71
C THR A 79 -24.41 25.53 -26.69
N SER A 80 -24.55 26.53 -27.55
CA SER A 80 -25.80 27.24 -27.83
C SER A 80 -26.80 26.42 -28.64
N GLU A 81 -26.48 25.16 -28.97
CA GLU A 81 -27.42 24.23 -29.58
C GLU A 81 -28.70 24.18 -28.73
N PRO A 82 -29.89 24.48 -29.30
CA PRO A 82 -31.10 24.73 -28.51
C PRO A 82 -31.51 23.59 -27.58
N THR A 83 -31.27 22.34 -27.96
CA THR A 83 -31.67 21.19 -27.16
C THR A 83 -30.86 21.10 -25.87
N PHE A 84 -29.53 21.20 -25.95
CA PHE A 84 -28.69 21.27 -24.77
C PHE A 84 -28.94 22.53 -23.95
N LEU A 85 -28.94 23.70 -24.60
CA LEU A 85 -29.08 24.99 -23.91
C LEU A 85 -30.39 25.05 -23.13
N ASN A 86 -31.52 24.67 -23.72
CA ASN A 86 -32.81 24.67 -23.03
C ASN A 86 -32.83 23.70 -21.84
N ALA A 87 -32.21 22.52 -21.96
CA ALA A 87 -32.12 21.58 -20.85
C ALA A 87 -31.27 22.14 -19.69
N ALA A 88 -30.12 22.74 -19.99
CA ALA A 88 -29.24 23.37 -19.01
C ALA A 88 -29.92 24.55 -18.30
N LEU A 89 -30.61 25.43 -19.06
CA LEU A 89 -31.36 26.54 -18.49
C LEU A 89 -32.56 26.09 -17.66
N GLY A 90 -33.23 25.01 -18.08
CA GLY A 90 -34.33 24.39 -17.34
C GLY A 90 -33.88 23.77 -16.01
N TRP A 91 -32.70 23.15 -15.97
CA TRP A 91 -32.09 22.73 -14.71
C TRP A 91 -31.88 23.92 -13.76
N TRP A 92 -31.38 25.04 -14.29
CA TRP A 92 -31.17 26.26 -13.51
C TRP A 92 -32.46 26.93 -13.04
N ASP A 93 -33.59 26.74 -13.73
CA ASP A 93 -34.92 27.13 -13.22
C ASP A 93 -35.31 26.40 -11.93
N VAL A 94 -34.73 25.21 -11.67
CA VAL A 94 -34.98 24.44 -10.45
C VAL A 94 -33.91 24.70 -9.40
N LEU A 95 -32.63 24.70 -9.81
CA LEU A 95 -31.50 24.82 -8.91
C LEU A 95 -31.34 26.24 -8.34
N LEU A 96 -31.31 27.26 -9.19
CA LEU A 96 -30.95 28.62 -8.79
C LEU A 96 -31.92 29.26 -7.78
N PRO A 97 -33.25 29.01 -7.83
CA PRO A 97 -34.16 29.50 -6.78
C PRO A 97 -33.83 28.95 -5.38
N LYS A 98 -33.25 27.74 -5.28
CA LYS A 98 -32.79 27.17 -4.00
C LYS A 98 -31.48 27.80 -3.52
N ILE A 99 -30.64 28.26 -4.45
CA ILE A 99 -29.38 28.97 -4.16
C ILE A 99 -29.63 30.41 -3.73
N ARG A 100 -30.59 31.11 -4.34
CA ARG A 100 -30.88 32.53 -4.06
C ARG A 100 -30.94 32.88 -2.58
N PRO A 101 -31.70 32.19 -1.70
CA PRO A 101 -31.75 32.53 -0.27
C PRO A 101 -30.43 32.31 0.47
N LEU A 102 -29.49 31.55 -0.11
CA LEU A 102 -28.19 31.24 0.47
C LEU A 102 -27.09 32.23 0.03
N LEU A 103 -27.40 33.20 -0.83
CA LEU A 103 -26.47 34.26 -1.21
C LEU A 103 -26.15 35.17 -0.02
N TRP A 104 -24.92 35.67 0.03
CA TRP A 104 -24.43 36.57 1.07
C TRP A 104 -25.32 37.80 1.25
N ASN A 105 -25.70 38.44 0.14
CA ASN A 105 -26.59 39.61 0.16
C ASN A 105 -28.03 39.29 0.61
N ASN A 106 -28.40 38.02 0.72
CA ASN A 106 -29.67 37.55 1.26
C ASN A 106 -29.51 36.91 2.65
N GLY A 107 -28.35 37.05 3.30
CA GLY A 107 -28.07 36.53 4.64
C GLY A 107 -27.55 35.10 4.71
N GLY A 108 -27.22 34.49 3.56
CA GLY A 108 -26.61 33.16 3.51
C GLY A 108 -25.07 33.18 3.37
N PRO A 109 -24.41 32.02 3.26
CA PRO A 109 -22.95 31.95 3.25
C PRO A 109 -22.31 32.10 1.86
N ILE A 110 -23.08 32.10 0.76
CA ILE A 110 -22.53 32.05 -0.61
C ILE A 110 -22.04 33.44 -1.04
N ILE A 111 -20.72 33.60 -1.17
CA ILE A 111 -20.10 34.88 -1.52
C ILE A 111 -19.83 35.03 -3.02
N MET A 112 -19.63 33.92 -3.74
CA MET A 112 -19.35 33.90 -5.19
C MET A 112 -19.99 32.67 -5.83
N THR A 113 -20.35 32.78 -7.11
CA THR A 113 -20.96 31.69 -7.88
C THR A 113 -20.31 31.58 -9.26
N GLN A 114 -19.73 30.42 -9.58
CA GLN A 114 -19.11 30.17 -10.87
C GLN A 114 -20.17 29.96 -11.95
N ILE A 115 -19.90 30.36 -13.18
CA ILE A 115 -20.69 30.03 -14.37
C ILE A 115 -19.86 29.09 -15.23
N GLU A 116 -20.41 27.92 -15.57
CA GLU A 116 -19.68 26.88 -16.32
C GLU A 116 -18.43 26.39 -15.56
N ASN A 117 -17.56 25.62 -16.22
CA ASN A 117 -16.27 25.20 -15.71
C ASN A 117 -15.24 24.99 -16.85
N GLU A 118 -14.14 25.76 -16.82
CA GLU A 118 -13.04 25.67 -17.80
C GLU A 118 -13.55 25.64 -19.25
N TYR A 119 -14.48 26.53 -19.57
CA TYR A 119 -15.12 26.53 -20.89
C TYR A 119 -14.13 26.82 -22.01
N GLY A 120 -13.11 27.64 -21.74
CA GLY A 120 -12.07 27.96 -22.70
C GLY A 120 -11.25 26.74 -23.16
N SER A 121 -11.16 25.70 -22.33
CA SER A 121 -10.53 24.43 -22.70
C SER A 121 -11.42 23.54 -23.58
N TYR A 122 -12.69 23.93 -23.77
CA TYR A 122 -13.66 23.24 -24.62
C TYR A 122 -13.93 24.01 -25.93
N ALA A 123 -14.43 25.23 -25.86
CA ALA A 123 -14.87 26.01 -27.01
C ALA A 123 -14.90 27.52 -26.74
N CYS A 124 -15.37 28.31 -27.72
CA CYS A 124 -15.49 29.78 -27.65
C CYS A 124 -16.91 30.25 -28.04
N ASP A 125 -17.95 29.50 -27.65
CA ASP A 125 -19.36 29.86 -27.87
C ASP A 125 -19.80 30.95 -26.87
N GLU A 126 -19.88 32.19 -27.34
CA GLU A 126 -20.33 33.33 -26.54
C GLU A 126 -21.84 33.29 -26.27
N GLU A 127 -22.65 32.76 -27.17
CA GLU A 127 -24.10 32.71 -27.02
C GLU A 127 -24.49 31.81 -25.85
N TYR A 128 -23.88 30.62 -25.77
CA TYR A 128 -24.05 29.69 -24.66
C TYR A 128 -23.71 30.32 -23.31
N LYS A 129 -22.49 30.85 -23.19
CA LYS A 129 -22.00 31.45 -21.94
C LYS A 129 -22.83 32.66 -21.50
N ASN A 130 -23.20 33.53 -22.44
CA ASN A 130 -24.04 34.69 -22.15
C ASN A 130 -25.43 34.26 -21.68
N ALA A 131 -26.03 33.25 -22.32
CA ALA A 131 -27.32 32.72 -21.90
C ALA A 131 -27.29 32.17 -20.47
N LEU A 132 -26.23 31.45 -20.08
CA LEU A 132 -26.02 31.03 -18.70
C LEU A 132 -25.92 32.24 -17.75
N ARG A 133 -25.01 33.18 -18.01
CA ARG A 133 -24.86 34.39 -17.19
C ARG A 133 -26.19 35.13 -17.01
N ASP A 134 -26.92 35.34 -18.10
CA ASP A 134 -28.18 36.10 -18.08
C ASP A 134 -29.25 35.38 -17.27
N LYS A 135 -29.32 34.04 -17.37
CA LYS A 135 -30.20 33.21 -16.53
C LYS A 135 -29.82 33.30 -15.06
N ALA A 136 -28.52 33.25 -14.75
CA ALA A 136 -28.03 33.38 -13.39
C ALA A 136 -28.42 34.75 -12.80
N TRP A 137 -28.19 35.85 -13.51
CA TRP A 137 -28.61 37.18 -13.06
C TRP A 137 -30.12 37.32 -12.94
N GLN A 138 -30.90 36.75 -13.87
CA GLN A 138 -32.36 36.78 -13.81
C GLN A 138 -32.89 36.19 -12.49
N ILE A 139 -32.32 35.07 -12.04
CA ILE A 139 -32.84 34.33 -10.88
C ILE A 139 -32.17 34.77 -9.57
N LEU A 140 -30.83 34.84 -9.55
CA LEU A 140 -30.03 35.17 -8.36
C LEU A 140 -30.06 36.67 -8.06
N GLY A 141 -30.26 37.51 -9.07
CA GLY A 141 -30.25 38.97 -8.99
C GLY A 141 -28.85 39.58 -9.05
N ASN A 142 -28.80 40.90 -9.20
CA ASN A 142 -27.55 41.66 -9.39
C ASN A 142 -26.63 41.69 -8.15
N GLY A 143 -27.07 41.14 -7.02
CA GLY A 143 -26.26 41.01 -5.82
C GLY A 143 -25.33 39.79 -5.82
N ALA A 144 -25.46 38.87 -6.78
CA ALA A 144 -24.57 37.71 -6.89
C ALA A 144 -23.26 38.09 -7.58
N VAL A 145 -22.12 37.75 -6.97
CA VAL A 145 -20.81 37.86 -7.62
C VAL A 145 -20.58 36.63 -8.48
N LEU A 146 -20.75 36.79 -9.80
CA LEU A 146 -20.49 35.72 -10.76
C LEU A 146 -19.02 35.69 -11.18
N PHE A 147 -18.47 34.49 -11.36
CA PHE A 147 -17.11 34.33 -11.88
C PHE A 147 -16.98 33.15 -12.87
N THR A 148 -15.88 33.09 -13.62
CA THR A 148 -15.47 31.91 -14.42
C THR A 148 -14.08 31.46 -14.01
N THR A 149 -13.70 30.22 -14.32
CA THR A 149 -12.37 29.66 -14.08
C THR A 149 -11.88 28.95 -15.33
N ASP A 150 -10.66 29.24 -15.74
CA ASP A 150 -9.99 28.61 -16.86
C ASP A 150 -8.47 28.59 -16.66
N PRO A 151 -7.75 27.62 -17.27
CA PRO A 151 -6.31 27.68 -17.33
C PRO A 151 -5.83 29.00 -17.99
N PRO A 152 -4.67 29.55 -17.61
CA PRO A 152 -4.19 30.83 -18.14
C PRO A 152 -4.08 30.90 -19.66
N SER A 153 -3.91 29.79 -20.37
CA SER A 153 -3.90 29.77 -21.84
C SER A 153 -5.28 29.95 -22.48
N ASP A 154 -6.35 29.66 -21.73
CA ASP A 154 -7.67 29.38 -22.27
C ASP A 154 -8.71 30.43 -21.84
N VAL A 155 -8.37 31.29 -20.87
CA VAL A 155 -9.21 32.40 -20.35
C VAL A 155 -9.86 33.24 -21.46
N LYS A 156 -9.18 33.40 -22.60
CA LYS A 156 -9.72 34.16 -23.74
C LYS A 156 -11.12 33.68 -24.15
N CYS A 157 -11.31 32.37 -24.21
CA CYS A 157 -12.55 31.76 -24.64
C CYS A 157 -13.47 31.38 -23.48
N GLY A 158 -12.96 31.27 -22.25
CA GLY A 158 -13.78 31.01 -21.09
C GLY A 158 -14.38 32.25 -20.42
N LYS A 159 -13.75 33.42 -20.54
CA LYS A 159 -14.26 34.67 -19.93
C LYS A 159 -15.65 35.04 -20.45
N ILE A 160 -16.48 35.63 -19.60
CA ILE A 160 -17.82 36.13 -19.95
C ILE A 160 -17.88 37.60 -19.61
N ASP A 161 -18.37 38.43 -20.53
CA ASP A 161 -18.47 39.87 -20.28
C ASP A 161 -19.41 40.15 -19.09
N GLY A 162 -18.95 41.00 -18.16
CA GLY A 162 -19.65 41.32 -16.92
C GLY A 162 -19.49 40.28 -15.80
N VAL A 163 -18.76 39.20 -16.03
CA VAL A 163 -18.46 38.14 -15.05
C VAL A 163 -16.96 38.17 -14.74
N PHE A 164 -16.59 37.98 -13.47
CA PHE A 164 -15.19 38.07 -13.06
C PHE A 164 -14.39 36.83 -13.52
N ALA A 165 -13.33 37.02 -14.31
CA ALA A 165 -12.52 35.90 -14.78
C ALA A 165 -11.47 35.50 -13.74
N THR A 166 -11.37 34.22 -13.41
CA THR A 166 -10.33 33.65 -12.56
C THR A 166 -9.49 32.65 -13.33
N VAL A 167 -8.35 32.26 -12.76
CA VAL A 167 -7.47 31.25 -13.33
C VAL A 167 -7.33 30.07 -12.40
N ASP A 168 -6.95 28.91 -12.93
CA ASP A 168 -6.46 27.78 -12.16
C ASP A 168 -5.02 27.42 -12.55
N PHE A 169 -4.24 26.89 -11.60
CA PHE A 169 -2.92 26.31 -11.86
C PHE A 169 -2.35 25.61 -10.63
N GLY A 170 -1.58 24.54 -10.87
CA GLY A 170 -0.83 23.81 -9.85
C GLY A 170 0.62 24.28 -9.70
N ASP A 171 1.53 23.35 -9.42
CA ASP A 171 2.93 23.62 -9.04
C ASP A 171 3.75 24.41 -10.08
N ASN A 172 3.36 24.38 -11.36
CA ASN A 172 3.96 25.23 -12.41
C ASN A 172 3.83 26.73 -12.11
N GLY A 173 2.88 27.12 -11.25
CA GLY A 173 2.72 28.49 -10.75
C GLY A 173 3.91 28.97 -9.91
N LEU A 174 4.74 28.09 -9.33
CA LEU A 174 5.94 28.51 -8.59
C LEU A 174 6.90 29.32 -9.46
N VAL A 175 6.90 29.04 -10.77
CA VAL A 175 7.72 29.75 -11.76
C VAL A 175 6.89 30.77 -12.53
N ASN A 176 5.62 30.49 -12.80
CA ASN A 176 4.83 31.24 -13.78
C ASN A 176 3.71 32.11 -13.19
N ALA A 177 3.55 32.19 -11.86
CA ALA A 177 2.43 32.88 -11.25
C ALA A 177 2.27 34.34 -11.71
N ASP A 178 3.36 35.09 -11.88
CA ASP A 178 3.28 36.47 -12.38
C ASP A 178 2.69 36.54 -13.78
N LYS A 179 3.07 35.61 -14.67
CA LYS A 179 2.50 35.50 -16.01
C LYS A 179 1.02 35.11 -15.95
N TYR A 180 0.68 34.13 -15.13
CA TYR A 180 -0.69 33.63 -15.01
C TYR A 180 -1.64 34.70 -14.45
N PHE A 181 -1.23 35.39 -13.39
CA PHE A 181 -1.99 36.51 -12.83
C PHE A 181 -2.01 37.75 -13.73
N ALA A 182 -0.96 38.01 -14.51
CA ALA A 182 -1.02 39.04 -15.55
C ALA A 182 -2.07 38.71 -16.62
N THR A 183 -2.20 37.45 -17.01
CA THR A 183 -3.29 37.02 -17.91
C THR A 183 -4.66 37.21 -17.26
N GLN A 184 -4.83 36.84 -15.99
CA GLN A 184 -6.09 37.11 -15.26
C GLN A 184 -6.42 38.61 -15.27
N ARG A 185 -5.44 39.48 -15.00
CA ARG A 185 -5.60 40.94 -15.01
C ARG A 185 -6.02 41.47 -16.38
N LEU A 186 -5.39 40.99 -17.45
CA LEU A 186 -5.71 41.38 -18.82
C LEU A 186 -7.21 41.20 -19.12
N TYR A 187 -7.79 40.07 -18.72
CA TYR A 187 -9.20 39.75 -18.98
C TYR A 187 -10.19 40.36 -17.97
N ASN A 188 -9.71 41.00 -16.91
CA ASN A 188 -10.52 41.76 -15.94
C ASN A 188 -10.27 43.27 -16.01
N ASN A 189 -9.90 43.79 -17.19
CA ASN A 189 -9.63 45.21 -17.40
C ASN A 189 -8.62 45.80 -16.39
N ASN A 190 -7.60 45.01 -16.03
CA ASN A 190 -6.58 45.34 -15.03
C ASN A 190 -7.14 45.66 -13.62
N SER A 191 -8.31 45.11 -13.26
CA SER A 191 -9.01 45.37 -12.00
C SER A 191 -9.36 44.08 -11.25
N GLY A 192 -9.89 44.21 -10.03
CA GLY A 192 -10.35 43.10 -9.17
C GLY A 192 -9.25 42.47 -8.29
N PRO A 193 -9.54 41.41 -7.51
CA PRO A 193 -8.53 40.63 -6.80
C PRO A 193 -7.72 39.73 -7.75
N LEU A 194 -6.62 39.15 -7.28
CA LEU A 194 -6.00 37.99 -7.94
C LEU A 194 -6.62 36.73 -7.36
N VAL A 195 -6.97 35.75 -8.19
CA VAL A 195 -7.66 34.53 -7.75
C VAL A 195 -7.16 33.31 -8.50
N ASN A 196 -6.63 32.32 -7.76
CA ASN A 196 -6.43 30.96 -8.23
C ASN A 196 -7.58 30.07 -7.72
N SER A 197 -8.57 29.80 -8.56
CA SER A 197 -9.79 29.09 -8.15
C SER A 197 -9.61 27.58 -8.00
N GLU A 198 -8.53 27.02 -8.55
CA GLU A 198 -8.12 25.63 -8.31
C GLU A 198 -6.59 25.51 -8.24
N TYR A 199 -6.05 25.58 -7.02
CA TYR A 199 -4.69 25.12 -6.74
C TYR A 199 -4.69 23.63 -6.44
N TYR A 200 -3.90 22.85 -7.19
CA TYR A 200 -3.84 21.40 -7.10
C TYR A 200 -2.70 20.91 -6.17
N PRO A 201 -2.97 20.45 -4.92
CA PRO A 201 -1.95 19.92 -4.02
C PRO A 201 -1.63 18.43 -4.25
N GLY A 202 -2.32 17.80 -5.20
CA GLY A 202 -2.28 16.38 -5.53
C GLY A 202 -3.04 16.16 -6.84
N TRP A 203 -3.40 14.92 -7.15
CA TRP A 203 -4.10 14.58 -8.39
C TRP A 203 -4.94 13.32 -8.25
N PHE A 204 -5.96 13.18 -9.10
CA PHE A 204 -6.79 11.98 -9.17
C PHE A 204 -6.04 10.78 -9.79
N GLN A 205 -6.66 9.59 -9.71
CA GLN A 205 -6.08 8.35 -10.23
C GLN A 205 -7.10 7.55 -11.07
N THR A 206 -6.58 6.74 -11.99
CA THR A 206 -7.37 5.82 -12.81
C THR A 206 -6.97 4.37 -12.56
N TRP A 207 -7.88 3.44 -12.85
CA TRP A 207 -7.56 2.01 -12.78
C TRP A 207 -6.41 1.66 -13.76
N GLY A 208 -5.47 0.85 -13.30
CA GLY A 208 -4.28 0.45 -14.04
C GLY A 208 -3.23 1.54 -14.23
N MET A 209 -3.37 2.70 -13.58
CA MET A 209 -2.36 3.76 -13.62
C MET A 209 -1.03 3.25 -13.06
N ASN A 210 0.06 3.54 -13.77
CA ASN A 210 1.39 3.16 -13.32
C ASN A 210 1.75 3.97 -12.07
N LYS A 211 2.38 3.33 -11.07
CA LYS A 211 2.81 3.99 -9.83
C LYS A 211 3.72 5.20 -10.09
N ASN A 212 4.50 5.19 -11.17
CA ASN A 212 5.41 6.28 -11.53
C ASN A 212 4.68 7.51 -12.10
N ASP A 213 3.45 7.34 -12.59
CA ASP A 213 2.64 8.42 -13.18
C ASP A 213 1.79 9.15 -12.13
N ILE A 214 1.76 8.63 -10.89
CA ILE A 214 1.03 9.23 -9.77
C ILE A 214 1.70 10.54 -9.38
N LYS A 215 0.99 11.65 -9.61
CA LYS A 215 1.44 13.01 -9.27
C LYS A 215 1.03 13.37 -7.85
N VAL A 216 2.02 13.71 -7.01
CA VAL A 216 1.79 14.17 -5.64
C VAL A 216 2.69 15.36 -5.37
N SER A 217 2.11 16.49 -4.94
CA SER A 217 2.88 17.64 -4.49
C SER A 217 3.32 17.42 -3.04
N SER A 218 4.60 17.68 -2.75
CA SER A 218 5.13 17.62 -1.39
C SER A 218 4.58 18.75 -0.53
N SER A 219 4.51 18.53 0.79
CA SER A 219 4.06 19.55 1.76
C SER A 219 4.84 20.86 1.62
N SER A 220 6.14 20.80 1.36
CA SER A 220 6.98 21.99 1.17
C SER A 220 6.67 22.75 -0.12
N THR A 221 6.29 22.06 -1.20
CA THR A 221 5.87 22.68 -2.46
C THR A 221 4.54 23.41 -2.27
N VAL A 222 3.59 22.76 -1.58
CA VAL A 222 2.28 23.34 -1.24
C VAL A 222 2.44 24.61 -0.40
N VAL A 223 3.24 24.56 0.66
CA VAL A 223 3.48 25.74 1.52
C VAL A 223 4.14 26.88 0.74
N LYS A 224 5.11 26.61 -0.14
CA LYS A 224 5.73 27.63 -0.99
C LYS A 224 4.72 28.29 -1.93
N MET A 225 3.80 27.51 -2.49
CA MET A 225 2.74 28.06 -3.35
C MET A 225 1.78 28.95 -2.54
N PHE A 226 1.40 28.53 -1.33
CA PHE A 226 0.58 29.34 -0.41
C PHE A 226 1.27 30.66 -0.05
N GLU A 227 2.55 30.61 0.33
CA GLU A 227 3.36 31.79 0.62
C GLU A 227 3.42 32.74 -0.58
N LEU A 228 3.67 32.20 -1.78
CA LEU A 228 3.71 32.98 -3.01
C LEU A 228 2.38 33.69 -3.27
N MET A 229 1.25 32.98 -3.19
CA MET A 229 -0.07 33.55 -3.46
C MET A 229 -0.48 34.56 -2.38
N TYR A 230 -0.19 34.26 -1.11
CA TYR A 230 -0.42 35.18 0.02
C TYR A 230 0.37 36.48 -0.13
N ASN A 231 1.66 36.41 -0.44
CA ASN A 231 2.51 37.58 -0.64
C ASN A 231 2.09 38.45 -1.83
N LYS A 232 1.37 37.89 -2.80
CA LYS A 232 0.75 38.63 -3.91
C LYS A 232 -0.62 39.21 -3.57
N GLY A 233 -1.16 38.94 -2.38
CA GLY A 233 -2.53 39.30 -2.01
C GLY A 233 -3.59 38.55 -2.82
N ALA A 234 -3.25 37.38 -3.37
CA ALA A 234 -4.18 36.56 -4.13
C ALA A 234 -5.07 35.74 -3.19
N SER A 235 -6.36 35.64 -3.54
CA SER A 235 -7.23 34.59 -2.99
C SER A 235 -6.96 33.28 -3.72
N PHE A 236 -7.09 32.15 -3.02
CA PHE A 236 -6.92 30.86 -3.67
C PHE A 236 -7.77 29.78 -3.00
N ASN A 237 -8.19 28.82 -3.80
CA ASN A 237 -8.91 27.63 -3.35
C ASN A 237 -8.07 26.38 -3.59
N VAL A 238 -8.09 25.45 -2.63
CA VAL A 238 -7.28 24.22 -2.67
C VAL A 238 -8.15 23.09 -3.22
N TYR A 239 -7.90 22.68 -4.46
CA TYR A 239 -8.60 21.61 -5.15
C TYR A 239 -7.71 20.35 -5.22
N MET A 240 -7.83 19.36 -4.35
CA MET A 240 -8.80 19.20 -3.25
C MET A 240 -8.17 19.43 -1.88
N PHE A 241 -8.90 20.08 -0.97
CA PHE A 241 -8.55 20.09 0.45
C PHE A 241 -8.95 18.78 1.16
N HIS A 242 -10.11 18.24 0.78
CA HIS A 242 -10.60 16.91 1.10
C HIS A 242 -11.39 16.42 -0.12
N GLY A 243 -10.94 15.35 -0.77
CA GLY A 243 -11.62 14.83 -1.96
C GLY A 243 -12.68 13.77 -1.65
N GLY A 244 -12.41 12.83 -0.73
CA GLY A 244 -13.38 11.84 -0.28
C GLY A 244 -13.47 10.62 -1.19
N THR A 245 -14.69 10.18 -1.51
CA THR A 245 -14.95 8.91 -2.22
C THR A 245 -16.02 9.09 -3.30
N ASN A 246 -15.77 8.53 -4.49
CA ASN A 246 -16.77 8.33 -5.53
C ASN A 246 -17.62 7.09 -5.19
N PHE A 247 -18.48 7.20 -4.18
CA PHE A 247 -19.37 6.09 -3.78
C PHE A 247 -20.28 5.65 -4.94
N GLU A 248 -20.85 4.46 -4.79
CA GLU A 248 -21.75 3.87 -5.78
C GLU A 248 -21.08 3.75 -7.16
N LEU A 249 -21.60 4.44 -8.17
CA LEU A 249 -21.14 4.38 -9.55
C LEU A 249 -20.92 5.78 -10.13
N TRP A 250 -20.60 6.75 -9.27
CA TRP A 250 -20.47 8.17 -9.62
C TRP A 250 -19.08 8.57 -10.16
N ASN A 251 -18.14 7.64 -10.21
CA ASN A 251 -16.82 7.88 -10.77
C ASN A 251 -16.93 8.30 -12.26
N GLY A 252 -16.13 9.29 -12.67
CA GLY A 252 -15.95 9.61 -14.08
C GLY A 252 -14.97 8.68 -14.79
N ALA A 253 -14.62 9.05 -16.01
CA ALA A 253 -13.55 8.41 -16.78
C ALA A 253 -12.67 9.40 -17.55
N GLU A 254 -11.43 9.01 -17.75
CA GLU A 254 -10.54 9.56 -18.77
C GLU A 254 -10.55 8.66 -20.02
N TYR A 255 -10.02 9.15 -21.14
CA TYR A 255 -9.96 8.36 -22.39
C TYR A 255 -9.17 7.06 -22.26
N ASP A 256 -8.26 6.98 -21.30
CA ASP A 256 -7.35 5.84 -21.13
C ASP A 256 -7.95 4.78 -20.20
N ALA A 257 -8.68 5.21 -19.17
CA ALA A 257 -9.27 4.36 -18.14
C ALA A 257 -10.28 5.14 -17.29
N SER A 258 -11.19 4.41 -16.64
CA SER A 258 -12.07 4.97 -15.62
C SER A 258 -11.30 5.36 -14.36
N LEU A 259 -11.86 6.34 -13.64
CA LEU A 259 -11.34 6.72 -12.34
C LEU A 259 -11.57 5.64 -11.29
N ILE A 260 -10.69 5.64 -10.29
CA ILE A 260 -10.84 4.78 -9.12
C ILE A 260 -11.98 5.26 -8.20
N THR A 261 -12.41 4.39 -7.29
CA THR A 261 -13.48 4.70 -6.33
C THR A 261 -13.02 5.73 -5.29
N SER A 262 -11.77 5.65 -4.84
CA SER A 262 -11.22 6.67 -3.95
C SER A 262 -11.03 8.01 -4.68
N TYR A 263 -11.42 9.10 -4.04
CA TYR A 263 -11.07 10.45 -4.46
C TYR A 263 -10.18 11.10 -3.39
N ASP A 264 -9.29 10.33 -2.74
CA ASP A 264 -8.33 10.83 -1.75
C ASP A 264 -7.53 12.03 -2.28
N TYR A 265 -7.18 11.99 -3.57
CA TYR A 265 -6.51 13.06 -4.30
C TYR A 265 -5.09 13.37 -3.79
N PHE A 266 -4.59 12.62 -2.79
CA PHE A 266 -3.44 13.03 -1.97
C PHE A 266 -3.66 14.41 -1.35
N ALA A 267 -4.91 14.73 -1.02
CA ALA A 267 -5.31 15.99 -0.45
C ALA A 267 -4.70 16.19 0.95
N PRO A 268 -4.70 17.43 1.48
CA PRO A 268 -4.36 17.70 2.88
C PRO A 268 -5.11 16.82 3.87
N MET A 269 -6.38 16.48 3.61
CA MET A 269 -7.13 15.49 4.36
C MET A 269 -7.29 14.20 3.57
N THR A 270 -7.14 13.06 4.22
CA THR A 270 -7.32 11.74 3.58
C THR A 270 -8.77 11.52 3.13
N GLU A 271 -9.00 10.47 2.34
CA GLU A 271 -10.34 9.97 1.97
C GLU A 271 -11.27 9.81 3.18
N GLY A 272 -10.75 9.27 4.30
CA GLY A 272 -11.51 9.13 5.56
C GLY A 272 -11.57 10.40 6.42
N GLY A 273 -11.03 11.53 5.96
CA GLY A 273 -11.09 12.81 6.66
C GLY A 273 -10.06 13.01 7.79
N ALA A 274 -9.02 12.17 7.87
CA ALA A 274 -7.92 12.35 8.81
C ALA A 274 -6.93 13.42 8.33
N THR A 275 -6.22 14.07 9.26
CA THR A 275 -5.11 14.98 8.93
C THR A 275 -3.93 14.25 8.33
N THR A 276 -3.23 14.89 7.40
CA THR A 276 -1.91 14.47 6.89
C THR A 276 -0.80 15.45 7.30
N GLU A 277 0.47 15.11 7.02
CA GLU A 277 1.59 16.05 7.15
C GLU A 277 1.37 17.34 6.33
N LYS A 278 0.71 17.22 5.18
CA LYS A 278 0.38 18.36 4.31
C LYS A 278 -0.64 19.30 4.97
N TYR A 279 -1.64 18.74 5.66
CA TYR A 279 -2.57 19.53 6.47
C TYR A 279 -1.85 20.29 7.59
N LEU A 280 -0.97 19.60 8.33
CA LEU A 280 -0.22 20.22 9.42
C LEU A 280 0.69 21.35 8.90
N ALA A 281 1.40 21.12 7.80
CA ALA A 281 2.26 22.13 7.17
C ALA A 281 1.48 23.38 6.70
N ILE A 282 0.31 23.19 6.08
CA ILE A 282 -0.59 24.29 5.72
C ILE A 282 -1.03 25.06 6.97
N ARG A 283 -1.43 24.34 8.02
CA ARG A 283 -1.90 24.94 9.27
C ARG A 283 -0.80 25.75 9.97
N ASP A 284 0.43 25.23 9.99
CA ASP A 284 1.58 25.91 10.60
C ASP A 284 1.93 27.19 9.84
N PHE A 285 1.91 27.14 8.50
CA PHE A 285 2.03 28.33 7.67
C PHE A 285 0.98 29.39 8.02
N ILE A 286 -0.31 29.02 8.05
CA ILE A 286 -1.40 29.98 8.36
C ILE A 286 -1.26 30.52 9.80
N THR A 287 -0.81 29.69 10.75
CA THR A 287 -0.57 30.12 12.14
C THR A 287 0.46 31.26 12.19
N ALA A 288 1.53 31.14 11.39
CA ALA A 288 2.63 32.10 11.35
C ALA A 288 2.28 33.45 10.67
N LEU A 289 1.18 33.54 9.92
CA LEU A 289 0.77 34.77 9.23
C LEU A 289 0.28 35.85 10.20
N PRO A 290 0.98 36.98 10.42
CA PRO A 290 0.65 37.93 11.49
C PRO A 290 -0.76 38.52 11.36
N ASP A 291 -1.17 38.89 10.14
CA ASP A 291 -2.40 39.64 9.87
C ASP A 291 -3.61 38.77 9.48
N TRP A 292 -3.48 37.44 9.53
CA TRP A 292 -4.57 36.54 9.16
C TRP A 292 -5.65 36.48 10.25
N GLN A 293 -6.84 37.01 9.94
CA GLN A 293 -7.96 37.13 10.89
C GLN A 293 -8.54 35.76 11.28
N TYR A 294 -8.50 34.78 10.38
CA TYR A 294 -9.10 33.45 10.59
C TYR A 294 -8.08 32.46 11.14
N LYS A 295 -7.43 32.82 12.26
CA LYS A 295 -6.41 31.97 12.89
C LYS A 295 -6.89 30.51 13.07
N PRO A 296 -5.99 29.52 12.89
CA PRO A 296 -6.35 28.11 13.04
C PRO A 296 -6.93 27.80 14.42
N LEU A 297 -8.03 27.04 14.45
CA LEU A 297 -8.64 26.54 15.69
C LEU A 297 -7.93 25.26 16.17
N PRO A 298 -8.25 24.75 17.37
CA PRO A 298 -7.86 23.40 17.78
C PRO A 298 -8.33 22.37 16.74
N VAL A 299 -7.44 21.45 16.39
CA VAL A 299 -7.75 20.41 15.39
C VAL A 299 -8.66 19.37 16.05
N PRO A 300 -9.85 19.08 15.47
CA PRO A 300 -10.68 17.97 15.92
C PRO A 300 -9.92 16.64 15.85
N ASN A 301 -10.31 15.67 16.68
CA ASN A 301 -9.72 14.34 16.61
C ASN A 301 -9.94 13.71 15.23
N ASN A 302 -8.93 12.98 14.75
CA ASN A 302 -9.08 12.18 13.55
C ASN A 302 -10.20 11.13 13.76
N PRO A 303 -10.97 10.79 12.71
CA PRO A 303 -11.95 9.72 12.77
C PRO A 303 -11.31 8.42 13.25
N ALA A 304 -11.95 7.76 14.21
CA ALA A 304 -11.49 6.47 14.71
C ALA A 304 -11.68 5.41 13.62
N THR A 305 -10.76 4.46 13.53
CA THR A 305 -10.83 3.34 12.60
C THR A 305 -10.72 2.00 13.33
N PHE A 306 -11.15 0.91 12.70
CA PHE A 306 -10.99 -0.44 13.24
C PHE A 306 -10.59 -1.45 12.17
N ALA A 307 -9.94 -2.52 12.59
CA ALA A 307 -9.66 -3.70 11.78
C ALA A 307 -10.55 -4.88 12.22
N TYR A 308 -10.95 -5.71 11.27
CA TYR A 308 -11.70 -6.95 11.51
C TYR A 308 -11.18 -8.03 10.54
N PRO A 309 -10.30 -8.94 10.99
CA PRO A 309 -9.67 -9.91 10.11
C PRO A 309 -10.60 -11.09 9.79
N LYS A 310 -10.40 -11.68 8.60
CA LYS A 310 -10.94 -12.99 8.18
C LYS A 310 -12.47 -13.11 8.27
N ILE A 311 -13.20 -12.19 7.67
CA ILE A 311 -14.66 -12.32 7.50
C ILE A 311 -14.92 -13.39 6.44
N SER A 312 -15.60 -14.47 6.82
CA SER A 312 -15.96 -15.54 5.90
C SER A 312 -17.10 -15.11 4.96
N LEU A 313 -16.90 -15.37 3.67
CA LEU A 313 -17.82 -15.06 2.59
C LEU A 313 -18.25 -16.38 1.93
N ALA A 314 -19.54 -16.70 1.99
CA ALA A 314 -20.10 -17.86 1.32
C ALA A 314 -20.66 -17.47 -0.05
N LYS A 315 -20.51 -18.34 -1.05
CA LYS A 315 -21.16 -18.19 -2.35
C LYS A 315 -22.66 -18.49 -2.24
N TYR A 316 -23.50 -17.67 -2.85
CA TYR A 316 -24.96 -17.89 -2.88
C TYR A 316 -25.48 -18.28 -4.26
N GLY A 317 -24.76 -17.98 -5.33
CA GLY A 317 -25.13 -18.32 -6.69
C GLY A 317 -24.36 -17.48 -7.69
N ASN A 318 -24.66 -17.68 -8.96
CA ASN A 318 -24.17 -16.87 -10.06
C ASN A 318 -25.20 -15.82 -10.47
N ILE A 319 -24.77 -14.72 -11.09
CA ILE A 319 -25.65 -13.63 -11.54
C ILE A 319 -26.82 -14.14 -12.39
N HIS A 320 -26.59 -15.15 -13.24
CA HIS A 320 -27.61 -15.78 -14.07
C HIS A 320 -28.72 -16.48 -13.26
N ASP A 321 -28.39 -17.02 -12.07
CA ASP A 321 -29.36 -17.66 -11.17
C ASP A 321 -30.39 -16.65 -10.62
N PHE A 322 -30.03 -15.36 -10.64
CA PHE A 322 -30.84 -14.26 -10.09
C PHE A 322 -31.52 -13.41 -11.16
N TYR A 323 -31.51 -13.81 -12.44
CA TYR A 323 -32.12 -13.03 -13.52
C TYR A 323 -33.60 -12.74 -13.32
N SER A 324 -34.36 -13.66 -12.74
CA SER A 324 -35.76 -13.44 -12.39
C SER A 324 -35.97 -12.31 -11.36
N LEU A 325 -34.93 -12.00 -10.57
CA LEU A 325 -34.93 -10.93 -9.58
C LEU A 325 -34.35 -9.62 -10.15
N ILE A 326 -33.25 -9.68 -10.89
CA ILE A 326 -32.46 -8.50 -11.24
C ILE A 326 -32.75 -7.93 -12.64
N ILE A 327 -33.35 -8.69 -13.56
CA ILE A 327 -33.69 -8.16 -14.88
C ILE A 327 -34.81 -7.15 -14.74
N ASP A 328 -34.55 -5.93 -15.19
CA ASP A 328 -35.60 -4.93 -15.35
C ASP A 328 -36.29 -5.12 -16.71
N ASN A 329 -37.44 -5.81 -16.68
CA ASN A 329 -38.25 -6.04 -17.87
C ASN A 329 -38.99 -4.79 -18.36
N SER A 330 -39.03 -3.69 -17.59
CA SER A 330 -39.78 -2.49 -17.98
C SER A 330 -39.13 -1.73 -19.13
N THR A 331 -37.82 -1.85 -19.28
CA THR A 331 -37.04 -1.17 -20.32
C THR A 331 -36.26 -2.12 -21.24
N ALA A 332 -36.37 -3.44 -21.02
CA ALA A 332 -35.76 -4.45 -21.88
C ALA A 332 -36.27 -4.33 -23.33
N LYS A 333 -35.37 -4.51 -24.30
CA LYS A 333 -35.67 -4.42 -25.73
C LYS A 333 -35.21 -5.67 -26.47
N SER A 334 -35.82 -5.94 -27.63
CA SER A 334 -35.29 -6.87 -28.65
C SER A 334 -34.69 -6.05 -29.79
N PRO A 335 -33.44 -5.57 -29.66
CA PRO A 335 -32.89 -4.61 -30.58
C PRO A 335 -32.52 -5.22 -31.93
N SER A 336 -33.09 -4.66 -33.00
CA SER A 336 -32.73 -5.07 -34.36
C SER A 336 -31.31 -4.69 -34.75
N ASP A 337 -30.69 -3.72 -34.07
CA ASP A 337 -29.27 -3.33 -34.16
C ASP A 337 -28.84 -2.79 -32.76
N GLY A 338 -27.59 -3.02 -32.35
CA GLY A 338 -27.06 -2.77 -30.99
C GLY A 338 -27.61 -1.56 -30.24
N VAL A 339 -27.89 -1.74 -28.95
CA VAL A 339 -28.58 -0.77 -28.09
C VAL A 339 -27.65 -0.23 -27.01
N SER A 340 -27.80 1.05 -26.69
CA SER A 340 -27.04 1.70 -25.62
C SER A 340 -27.79 1.70 -24.28
N PHE A 341 -27.06 1.94 -23.20
CA PHE A 341 -27.60 2.15 -21.85
C PHE A 341 -28.65 3.27 -21.83
N GLU A 342 -28.37 4.34 -22.57
CA GLU A 342 -29.27 5.49 -22.72
C GLU A 342 -30.59 5.13 -23.40
N ASP A 343 -30.55 4.24 -24.40
CA ASP A 343 -31.76 3.79 -25.09
C ASP A 343 -32.63 2.88 -24.20
N LEU A 344 -32.04 2.25 -23.18
CA LEU A 344 -32.71 1.41 -22.18
C LEU A 344 -33.13 2.20 -20.93
N ASP A 345 -32.96 3.53 -20.94
CA ASP A 345 -33.20 4.35 -19.75
C ASP A 345 -32.46 3.86 -18.50
N TRP A 346 -31.23 3.35 -18.70
CA TRP A 346 -30.44 2.74 -17.66
C TRP A 346 -29.12 3.49 -17.46
N PRO A 347 -28.94 4.24 -16.34
CA PRO A 347 -27.80 5.15 -16.21
C PRO A 347 -26.46 4.45 -15.98
N PHE A 348 -26.43 3.39 -15.16
CA PHE A 348 -25.21 2.84 -14.54
C PHE A 348 -25.19 1.31 -14.52
N GLY A 349 -24.06 0.73 -14.09
CA GLY A 349 -23.98 -0.69 -13.75
C GLY A 349 -23.88 -1.59 -14.99
N LEU A 350 -24.77 -2.58 -15.08
CA LEU A 350 -24.67 -3.69 -16.04
C LEU A 350 -25.92 -3.79 -16.95
N VAL A 351 -25.70 -4.19 -18.20
CA VAL A 351 -26.75 -4.61 -19.16
C VAL A 351 -26.31 -5.91 -19.82
N SER A 352 -27.21 -6.91 -19.88
CA SER A 352 -27.00 -8.15 -20.63
C SER A 352 -27.52 -8.04 -22.07
N TYR A 353 -26.71 -8.48 -23.04
CA TYR A 353 -27.10 -8.62 -24.45
C TYR A 353 -26.98 -10.09 -24.84
N ALA A 354 -28.07 -10.72 -25.28
CA ALA A 354 -28.08 -12.14 -25.60
C ALA A 354 -28.60 -12.41 -27.02
N THR A 355 -28.03 -13.44 -27.66
CA THR A 355 -28.41 -13.91 -29.00
C THR A 355 -28.03 -15.38 -29.18
N LYS A 356 -28.46 -16.02 -30.27
CA LYS A 356 -28.04 -17.37 -30.62
C LYS A 356 -26.93 -17.35 -31.67
N ILE A 357 -25.94 -18.23 -31.50
CA ILE A 357 -24.89 -18.46 -32.50
C ILE A 357 -25.51 -19.11 -33.74
N THR A 358 -25.26 -18.53 -34.91
CA THR A 358 -25.88 -18.96 -36.18
C THR A 358 -24.97 -19.83 -37.05
N ALA A 359 -23.69 -19.95 -36.71
CA ALA A 359 -22.72 -20.76 -37.43
C ALA A 359 -21.76 -21.45 -36.45
N ALA A 360 -21.51 -22.74 -36.66
CA ALA A 360 -20.55 -23.50 -35.88
C ALA A 360 -19.11 -23.15 -36.28
N ALA A 361 -18.20 -23.10 -35.31
CA ALA A 361 -16.78 -22.86 -35.53
C ALA A 361 -15.94 -23.47 -34.40
N ASN A 362 -14.79 -24.05 -34.75
CA ASN A 362 -13.83 -24.56 -33.77
C ASN A 362 -12.85 -23.46 -33.38
N GLY A 363 -12.51 -23.35 -32.10
CA GLY A 363 -11.63 -22.30 -31.58
C GLY A 363 -12.10 -20.89 -31.96
N ALA A 364 -13.41 -20.66 -31.92
CA ALA A 364 -14.02 -19.42 -32.38
C ALA A 364 -13.54 -18.23 -31.57
N LYS A 365 -13.41 -17.08 -32.25
CA LYS A 365 -12.95 -15.84 -31.63
C LYS A 365 -13.98 -14.75 -31.78
N LEU A 366 -14.33 -14.11 -30.67
CA LEU A 366 -15.27 -12.99 -30.64
C LEU A 366 -14.50 -11.68 -30.57
N ASN A 367 -14.80 -10.77 -31.50
CA ASN A 367 -14.27 -9.39 -31.54
C ASN A 367 -15.41 -8.38 -31.37
N ALA A 368 -15.18 -7.39 -30.50
CA ALA A 368 -16.11 -6.27 -30.27
C ALA A 368 -15.37 -4.93 -30.16
N GLU A 369 -14.27 -4.76 -30.93
CA GLU A 369 -13.38 -3.60 -30.81
C GLU A 369 -14.10 -2.25 -30.93
N LYS A 370 -15.10 -2.18 -31.82
CA LYS A 370 -15.83 -0.95 -32.12
C LYS A 370 -17.12 -0.79 -31.34
N SER A 371 -17.60 -1.84 -30.67
CA SER A 371 -18.95 -1.91 -30.12
C SER A 371 -19.02 -2.04 -28.61
N CYS A 372 -18.04 -2.67 -27.98
CA CYS A 372 -18.01 -2.82 -26.52
C CYS A 372 -17.65 -1.51 -25.81
N ARG A 373 -18.56 -0.99 -24.96
CA ARG A 373 -18.36 0.21 -24.14
C ARG A 373 -18.89 0.00 -22.71
N ASP A 374 -18.07 -0.28 -21.69
CA ASP A 374 -16.60 -0.24 -21.69
C ASP A 374 -15.95 -1.60 -21.42
N PHE A 375 -16.58 -2.41 -20.56
CA PHE A 375 -16.12 -3.75 -20.22
C PHE A 375 -17.21 -4.76 -20.57
N CYS A 376 -16.89 -5.76 -21.38
CA CYS A 376 -17.85 -6.77 -21.83
C CYS A 376 -17.41 -8.15 -21.39
N TYR A 377 -18.19 -8.78 -20.52
CA TYR A 377 -18.00 -10.13 -20.04
C TYR A 377 -18.73 -11.10 -20.95
N ILE A 378 -18.00 -12.06 -21.52
CA ILE A 378 -18.51 -12.95 -22.55
C ILE A 378 -18.87 -14.30 -21.94
N PHE A 379 -20.09 -14.74 -22.17
CA PHE A 379 -20.62 -16.03 -21.74
C PHE A 379 -21.15 -16.81 -22.95
N VAL A 380 -20.89 -18.10 -22.99
CA VAL A 380 -21.52 -19.02 -23.96
C VAL A 380 -22.18 -20.15 -23.17
N ASN A 381 -23.48 -20.33 -23.33
CA ASN A 381 -24.31 -21.27 -22.56
C ASN A 381 -24.12 -21.08 -21.03
N GLY A 382 -24.03 -19.83 -20.57
CA GLY A 382 -23.80 -19.47 -19.17
C GLY A 382 -22.36 -19.67 -18.66
N VAL A 383 -21.43 -20.13 -19.52
CA VAL A 383 -20.03 -20.34 -19.14
C VAL A 383 -19.18 -19.14 -19.56
N PHE A 384 -18.48 -18.53 -18.62
CA PHE A 384 -17.58 -17.41 -18.86
C PHE A 384 -16.43 -17.81 -19.80
N LYS A 385 -16.19 -17.00 -20.83
CA LYS A 385 -15.14 -17.21 -21.84
C LYS A 385 -14.03 -16.16 -21.79
N GLY A 386 -14.26 -15.05 -21.11
CA GLY A 386 -13.29 -13.97 -20.95
C GLY A 386 -13.94 -12.60 -21.08
N ARG A 387 -13.11 -11.55 -21.12
CA ARG A 387 -13.56 -10.16 -21.20
C ARG A 387 -13.01 -9.43 -22.40
N LEU A 388 -13.75 -8.43 -22.86
CA LEU A 388 -13.31 -7.42 -23.83
C LEU A 388 -13.30 -6.07 -23.12
N SER A 389 -12.28 -5.26 -23.40
CA SER A 389 -12.11 -3.91 -22.89
C SER A 389 -11.36 -3.05 -23.92
N PRO A 390 -11.96 -2.79 -25.09
CA PRO A 390 -11.25 -2.18 -26.21
C PRO A 390 -10.78 -0.75 -25.93
N ASN A 391 -11.43 -0.05 -25.00
CA ASN A 391 -11.10 1.33 -24.62
C ASN A 391 -10.21 1.44 -23.37
N TYR A 392 -9.92 0.33 -22.69
CA TYR A 392 -9.05 0.33 -21.52
C TYR A 392 -7.59 0.22 -21.96
N LYS A 393 -6.89 1.36 -22.07
CA LYS A 393 -5.53 1.40 -22.61
C LYS A 393 -4.48 0.64 -21.79
N PRO A 394 -4.51 0.62 -20.43
CA PRO A 394 -3.52 -0.11 -19.64
C PRO A 394 -3.46 -1.60 -19.98
N ASN A 395 -4.59 -2.22 -20.37
CA ASN A 395 -4.64 -3.60 -20.83
C ASN A 395 -5.80 -3.81 -21.82
N LYS A 396 -5.61 -3.32 -23.04
CA LYS A 396 -6.61 -3.39 -24.11
C LYS A 396 -6.83 -4.84 -24.55
N VAL A 397 -8.07 -5.29 -24.50
CA VAL A 397 -8.49 -6.60 -25.02
C VAL A 397 -9.66 -6.40 -25.98
N SER A 398 -9.46 -6.68 -27.26
CA SER A 398 -10.46 -6.45 -28.31
C SER A 398 -11.01 -7.73 -28.94
N GLU A 399 -10.33 -8.85 -28.70
CA GLU A 399 -10.72 -10.19 -29.18
C GLU A 399 -10.52 -11.20 -28.04
N VAL A 400 -11.43 -12.17 -27.94
CA VAL A 400 -11.34 -13.28 -26.99
C VAL A 400 -11.67 -14.60 -27.68
N ASN A 401 -10.94 -15.66 -27.31
CA ASN A 401 -11.26 -17.02 -27.78
C ASN A 401 -12.43 -17.56 -26.94
N ILE A 402 -13.55 -17.87 -27.59
CA ILE A 402 -14.75 -18.41 -26.95
C ILE A 402 -14.83 -19.95 -27.04
N GLY A 403 -13.84 -20.58 -27.67
CA GLY A 403 -13.74 -22.03 -27.85
C GLY A 403 -14.60 -22.54 -29.00
N ASP A 404 -14.89 -23.84 -28.99
CA ASP A 404 -15.78 -24.43 -29.98
C ASP A 404 -17.23 -23.98 -29.72
N VAL A 405 -17.91 -23.57 -30.78
CA VAL A 405 -19.31 -23.12 -30.74
C VAL A 405 -20.14 -23.84 -31.79
N ASN A 406 -21.39 -24.12 -31.46
CA ASN A 406 -22.36 -24.80 -32.30
C ASN A 406 -23.52 -23.87 -32.66
N VAL A 407 -24.22 -24.19 -33.74
CA VAL A 407 -25.46 -23.49 -34.11
C VAL A 407 -26.48 -23.69 -33.00
N GLY A 408 -27.04 -22.58 -32.51
CA GLY A 408 -28.04 -22.56 -31.44
C GLY A 408 -27.49 -22.34 -30.04
N ASP A 409 -26.16 -22.37 -29.85
CA ASP A 409 -25.55 -21.98 -28.57
C ASP A 409 -25.94 -20.55 -28.19
N GLN A 410 -26.20 -20.32 -26.91
CA GLN A 410 -26.56 -19.01 -26.38
C GLN A 410 -25.31 -18.19 -26.13
N LEU A 411 -25.14 -17.11 -26.89
CA LEU A 411 -24.14 -16.09 -26.63
C LEU A 411 -24.74 -14.99 -25.75
N GLU A 412 -24.05 -14.64 -24.68
CA GLU A 412 -24.41 -13.54 -23.81
C GLU A 412 -23.20 -12.65 -23.56
N ILE A 413 -23.44 -11.34 -23.61
CA ILE A 413 -22.44 -10.29 -23.40
C ILE A 413 -22.99 -9.37 -22.31
N ILE A 414 -22.45 -9.47 -21.10
CA ILE A 414 -22.79 -8.54 -20.01
C ILE A 414 -21.84 -7.35 -20.11
N VAL A 415 -22.39 -6.17 -20.35
CA VAL A 415 -21.61 -4.92 -20.50
C VAL A 415 -21.70 -4.10 -19.23
N GLU A 416 -20.55 -3.64 -18.74
CA GLU A 416 -20.43 -2.71 -17.63
C GLU A 416 -20.10 -1.30 -18.12
N ASN A 417 -20.92 -0.33 -17.72
CA ASN A 417 -20.59 1.10 -17.80
C ASN A 417 -19.52 1.38 -16.72
N GLN A 418 -18.29 1.73 -17.11
CA GLN A 418 -17.19 2.03 -16.18
C GLN A 418 -17.18 3.48 -15.66
N GLY A 419 -18.07 4.32 -16.16
CA GLY A 419 -18.04 5.76 -15.96
C GLY A 419 -17.95 6.47 -17.31
N ARG A 420 -18.72 7.54 -17.49
CA ARG A 420 -18.68 8.39 -18.68
C ARG A 420 -17.52 9.38 -18.60
N LEU A 421 -16.96 9.69 -19.76
CA LEU A 421 -15.88 10.66 -19.90
C LEU A 421 -16.23 12.00 -19.25
N THR A 422 -15.30 12.53 -18.46
CA THR A 422 -15.47 13.82 -17.78
C THR A 422 -15.01 14.96 -18.68
N TYR A 423 -13.83 14.83 -19.27
CA TYR A 423 -13.19 15.88 -20.06
C TYR A 423 -13.64 15.90 -21.53
N LYS A 424 -13.69 17.10 -22.13
CA LYS A 424 -14.15 17.39 -23.51
C LYS A 424 -15.62 17.07 -23.83
N SER A 425 -16.39 16.59 -22.86
CA SER A 425 -17.86 16.44 -22.97
C SER A 425 -18.29 15.67 -24.23
N ALA A 426 -17.58 14.58 -24.52
CA ALA A 426 -17.89 13.71 -25.64
C ALA A 426 -19.24 13.00 -25.41
N ILE A 427 -19.96 12.70 -26.50
CA ILE A 427 -21.14 11.82 -26.44
C ILE A 427 -20.67 10.38 -26.20
N ASP A 428 -20.54 10.04 -24.94
CA ASP A 428 -20.00 8.76 -24.46
C ASP A 428 -21.13 7.79 -24.10
N ARG A 429 -21.94 7.44 -25.10
CA ARG A 429 -22.96 6.40 -24.96
C ARG A 429 -22.31 5.06 -24.60
N LYS A 430 -22.93 4.33 -23.66
CA LYS A 430 -22.41 3.07 -23.09
C LYS A 430 -23.23 1.88 -23.57
N GLY A 431 -22.70 0.67 -23.46
CA GLY A 431 -23.36 -0.57 -23.87
C GLY A 431 -22.70 -1.25 -25.06
N LEU A 432 -23.49 -2.01 -25.81
CA LEU A 432 -23.02 -2.73 -26.99
C LEU A 432 -23.50 -2.01 -28.26
N ILE A 433 -22.71 -1.05 -28.72
CA ILE A 433 -23.10 -0.11 -29.77
C ILE A 433 -22.50 -0.54 -31.11
N GLY A 434 -23.32 -1.13 -31.97
CA GLY A 434 -22.88 -1.68 -33.26
C GLY A 434 -22.68 -3.19 -33.22
N SER A 435 -21.93 -3.73 -34.18
CA SER A 435 -21.82 -5.18 -34.38
C SER A 435 -20.68 -5.83 -33.60
N VAL A 436 -20.84 -7.11 -33.28
CA VAL A 436 -19.74 -8.00 -32.88
C VAL A 436 -19.44 -8.98 -34.01
N SER A 437 -18.24 -9.55 -34.06
CA SER A 437 -17.93 -10.61 -35.02
C SER A 437 -17.42 -11.86 -34.33
N ILE A 438 -17.82 -13.03 -34.83
CA ILE A 438 -17.35 -14.34 -34.37
C ILE A 438 -16.69 -15.01 -35.56
N SER A 439 -15.37 -15.19 -35.51
CA SER A 439 -14.58 -15.81 -36.60
C SER A 439 -14.88 -15.21 -37.98
N GLY A 440 -15.11 -13.88 -38.03
CA GLY A 440 -15.42 -13.13 -39.25
C GLY A 440 -16.91 -13.00 -39.59
N LEU A 441 -17.80 -13.79 -38.97
CA LEU A 441 -19.25 -13.64 -39.12
C LEU A 441 -19.77 -12.50 -38.25
N VAL A 442 -20.49 -11.55 -38.84
CA VAL A 442 -20.97 -10.35 -38.17
C VAL A 442 -22.35 -10.57 -37.55
N TYR A 443 -22.48 -10.25 -36.27
CA TYR A 443 -23.73 -10.21 -35.53
C TYR A 443 -24.09 -8.76 -35.27
N THR A 444 -25.18 -8.28 -35.89
CA THR A 444 -25.72 -6.94 -35.65
C THR A 444 -26.93 -6.96 -34.71
N LYS A 445 -27.62 -8.11 -34.61
CA LYS A 445 -28.90 -8.26 -33.90
C LYS A 445 -28.73 -9.10 -32.64
N PHE A 446 -29.32 -8.63 -31.55
CA PHE A 446 -29.43 -9.36 -30.30
C PHE A 446 -30.90 -9.60 -30.00
N ASP A 447 -31.23 -10.81 -29.55
CA ASP A 447 -32.61 -11.19 -29.22
C ASP A 447 -33.13 -10.39 -28.03
N THR A 448 -32.25 -10.09 -27.07
CA THR A 448 -32.56 -9.30 -25.87
C THR A 448 -31.42 -8.35 -25.49
N ALA A 449 -31.78 -7.17 -25.00
CA ALA A 449 -30.94 -6.27 -24.25
C ALA A 449 -31.66 -5.90 -22.94
N SER A 450 -31.12 -6.33 -21.80
CA SER A 450 -31.79 -6.35 -20.50
C SER A 450 -30.94 -5.66 -19.43
N PRO A 451 -31.39 -4.52 -18.87
CA PRO A 451 -30.74 -3.93 -17.72
C PRO A 451 -30.75 -4.83 -16.49
N LEU A 452 -29.65 -4.83 -15.74
CA LEU A 452 -29.49 -5.65 -14.54
C LEU A 452 -29.46 -4.75 -13.30
N ASN A 453 -30.55 -4.74 -12.52
CA ASN A 453 -30.63 -4.07 -11.24
C ASN A 453 -29.88 -4.84 -10.14
N ILE A 454 -28.55 -4.72 -10.17
CA ILE A 454 -27.64 -5.43 -9.27
C ILE A 454 -27.80 -5.04 -7.79
N SER A 455 -28.46 -3.91 -7.47
CA SER A 455 -28.76 -3.55 -6.07
C SER A 455 -29.66 -4.57 -5.37
N LEU A 456 -30.52 -5.25 -6.14
CA LEU A 456 -31.43 -6.27 -5.63
C LEU A 456 -30.70 -7.55 -5.19
N LEU A 457 -29.45 -7.76 -5.60
CA LEU A 457 -28.64 -8.89 -5.13
C LEU A 457 -28.43 -8.85 -3.61
N THR A 458 -28.48 -7.66 -2.99
CA THR A 458 -28.36 -7.51 -1.52
C THR A 458 -29.55 -8.13 -0.76
N ASN A 459 -30.67 -8.40 -1.45
CA ASN A 459 -31.89 -8.97 -0.87
C ASN A 459 -32.00 -10.49 -1.03
N VAL A 460 -30.98 -11.16 -1.58
CA VAL A 460 -31.04 -12.62 -1.75
C VAL A 460 -31.08 -13.31 -0.37
N VAL A 461 -32.02 -14.25 -0.24
CA VAL A 461 -32.29 -15.02 0.99
C VAL A 461 -32.07 -16.54 0.83
N GLN A 462 -31.53 -16.95 -0.32
CA GLN A 462 -31.28 -18.37 -0.63
C GLN A 462 -30.19 -18.97 0.29
N GLN A 463 -30.05 -20.29 0.32
CA GLN A 463 -28.95 -20.93 1.04
C GLN A 463 -27.64 -20.84 0.24
N PRO A 464 -26.47 -20.91 0.90
CA PRO A 464 -25.19 -20.95 0.21
C PRO A 464 -25.12 -22.08 -0.83
N ALA A 465 -24.58 -21.79 -2.00
CA ALA A 465 -24.34 -22.76 -3.06
C ALA A 465 -23.03 -23.54 -2.79
N ASN A 466 -23.04 -24.85 -3.06
CA ASN A 466 -21.91 -25.75 -2.82
C ASN A 466 -21.12 -26.10 -4.10
N ASN A 467 -21.33 -25.38 -5.20
CA ASN A 467 -20.63 -25.59 -6.46
C ASN A 467 -19.32 -24.79 -6.53
N GLN A 468 -18.46 -25.17 -7.47
CA GLN A 468 -17.21 -24.45 -7.73
C GLN A 468 -17.50 -23.00 -8.08
N PHE A 469 -16.58 -22.14 -7.68
CA PHE A 469 -16.64 -20.71 -7.94
C PHE A 469 -16.31 -20.39 -9.41
N VAL A 470 -17.03 -19.41 -9.97
CA VAL A 470 -16.90 -18.94 -11.34
C VAL A 470 -17.14 -17.42 -11.39
N VAL A 471 -16.77 -16.81 -12.52
CA VAL A 471 -17.04 -15.38 -12.77
C VAL A 471 -18.55 -15.11 -12.79
N GLY A 472 -18.96 -14.01 -12.17
CA GLY A 472 -20.35 -13.62 -11.98
C GLY A 472 -20.95 -14.13 -10.68
N ASP A 473 -20.16 -14.73 -9.78
CA ASP A 473 -20.66 -15.23 -8.50
C ASP A 473 -20.92 -14.11 -7.48
N ILE A 474 -21.96 -14.33 -6.68
CA ILE A 474 -22.36 -13.49 -5.57
C ILE A 474 -21.94 -14.15 -4.26
N PHE A 475 -21.28 -13.36 -3.40
CA PHE A 475 -20.83 -13.78 -2.08
C PHE A 475 -21.47 -12.93 -0.98
N PHE A 476 -21.85 -13.57 0.12
CA PHE A 476 -22.26 -12.88 1.34
C PHE A 476 -21.43 -13.30 2.54
N GLY A 477 -21.21 -12.35 3.44
CA GLY A 477 -20.64 -12.60 4.75
C GLY A 477 -21.24 -11.66 5.78
N GLU A 478 -21.09 -12.02 7.04
CA GLU A 478 -21.59 -11.22 8.14
C GLU A 478 -20.49 -11.02 9.19
N PHE A 479 -20.53 -9.86 9.84
CA PHE A 479 -19.67 -9.57 10.98
C PHE A 479 -20.41 -8.70 11.98
N VAL A 480 -20.03 -8.84 13.25
CA VAL A 480 -20.70 -8.18 14.37
C VAL A 480 -19.74 -7.18 15.01
N LEU A 481 -20.24 -5.99 15.28
CA LEU A 481 -19.51 -4.92 15.94
C LEU A 481 -20.11 -4.64 17.31
N SER A 482 -19.24 -4.46 18.31
CA SER A 482 -19.63 -4.01 19.65
C SER A 482 -19.90 -2.50 19.70
N ALA A 483 -19.27 -1.72 18.80
CA ALA A 483 -19.48 -0.28 18.64
C ALA A 483 -19.44 0.11 17.15
N THR A 484 -20.25 1.10 16.75
CA THR A 484 -20.46 1.49 15.35
C THR A 484 -20.05 2.94 15.09
N ASN A 485 -19.05 3.44 15.81
CA ASN A 485 -18.59 4.84 15.78
C ASN A 485 -17.19 5.00 15.17
N SER A 486 -16.72 3.99 14.46
CA SER A 486 -15.42 3.96 13.81
C SER A 486 -15.55 3.52 12.36
N ASP A 487 -14.76 4.14 11.50
CA ASP A 487 -14.65 3.80 10.08
C ASP A 487 -13.79 2.56 9.87
N THR A 488 -13.77 2.02 8.66
CA THR A 488 -12.86 0.93 8.28
C THR A 488 -12.58 0.92 6.78
N PHE A 489 -11.74 0.01 6.33
CA PHE A 489 -11.41 -0.18 4.91
C PHE A 489 -11.50 -1.66 4.55
N ILE A 490 -12.22 -2.02 3.49
CA ILE A 490 -12.28 -3.43 3.05
C ILE A 490 -11.13 -3.72 2.08
N ASP A 491 -10.33 -4.76 2.38
CA ASP A 491 -9.22 -5.22 1.56
C ASP A 491 -9.71 -6.06 0.37
N THR A 492 -9.39 -5.61 -0.84
CA THR A 492 -9.74 -6.27 -2.10
C THR A 492 -8.52 -6.74 -2.87
N SER A 493 -7.33 -6.73 -2.25
CA SER A 493 -6.05 -7.02 -2.93
C SER A 493 -6.00 -8.40 -3.57
N ASN A 494 -6.63 -9.38 -2.94
CA ASN A 494 -6.67 -10.75 -3.48
C ASN A 494 -7.81 -10.96 -4.47
N TRP A 495 -8.80 -10.06 -4.52
CA TRP A 495 -9.98 -10.18 -5.38
C TRP A 495 -9.72 -9.63 -6.80
N GLY A 496 -10.59 -9.99 -7.73
CA GLY A 496 -10.52 -9.58 -9.13
C GLY A 496 -11.09 -8.19 -9.34
N LYS A 497 -12.32 -8.14 -9.87
CA LYS A 497 -13.02 -6.90 -10.19
C LYS A 497 -14.50 -7.07 -9.91
N GLY A 498 -15.12 -6.08 -9.29
CA GLY A 498 -16.54 -6.20 -9.00
C GLY A 498 -17.12 -5.04 -8.20
N PHE A 499 -18.19 -5.35 -7.49
CA PHE A 499 -18.96 -4.41 -6.68
C PHE A 499 -19.12 -4.92 -5.25
N ILE A 500 -19.03 -4.01 -4.28
CA ILE A 500 -19.18 -4.35 -2.85
C ILE A 500 -20.28 -3.49 -2.23
N TRP A 501 -21.20 -4.15 -1.52
CA TRP A 501 -22.19 -3.49 -0.67
C TRP A 501 -21.98 -3.85 0.80
N ILE A 502 -22.24 -2.89 1.66
CA ILE A 502 -22.34 -3.07 3.11
C ILE A 502 -23.73 -2.63 3.54
N ASN A 503 -24.50 -3.52 4.16
CA ASN A 503 -25.86 -3.25 4.62
C ASN A 503 -26.80 -2.66 3.53
N GLY A 504 -26.60 -3.08 2.27
CA GLY A 504 -27.37 -2.62 1.12
C GLY A 504 -26.84 -1.34 0.47
N PHE A 505 -25.88 -0.62 1.09
CA PHE A 505 -25.25 0.56 0.50
C PHE A 505 -24.07 0.14 -0.39
N LEU A 506 -24.06 0.60 -1.65
CA LEU A 506 -22.99 0.28 -2.60
C LEU A 506 -21.75 1.14 -2.28
N ILE A 507 -20.71 0.51 -1.76
CA ILE A 507 -19.42 1.17 -1.49
C ILE A 507 -18.78 1.63 -2.80
N GLY A 508 -18.89 0.80 -3.83
CA GLY A 508 -18.48 1.13 -5.18
C GLY A 508 -17.79 -0.04 -5.86
N ARG A 509 -16.94 0.31 -6.83
CA ARG A 509 -16.18 -0.66 -7.62
C ARG A 509 -14.87 -1.02 -6.91
N TYR A 510 -14.49 -2.29 -6.97
CA TYR A 510 -13.13 -2.71 -6.64
C TYR A 510 -12.46 -3.32 -7.85
N TRP A 511 -11.14 -3.23 -7.91
CA TRP A 511 -10.34 -3.87 -8.94
C TRP A 511 -8.93 -4.23 -8.43
N GLY A 512 -8.90 -5.30 -7.64
CA GLY A 512 -7.71 -5.82 -6.96
C GLY A 512 -6.64 -6.36 -7.91
N THR A 513 -6.96 -6.68 -9.17
CA THR A 513 -5.97 -7.06 -10.19
C THR A 513 -5.35 -5.85 -10.89
N ALA A 514 -6.09 -4.75 -11.10
CA ALA A 514 -5.58 -3.55 -11.77
C ALA A 514 -4.87 -2.58 -10.80
N GLY A 515 -5.50 -2.24 -9.67
CA GLY A 515 -5.01 -1.17 -8.79
C GLY A 515 -5.02 0.20 -9.50
N PRO A 516 -4.41 1.25 -8.93
CA PRO A 516 -3.56 1.24 -7.73
C PRO A 516 -4.35 1.08 -6.41
N GLN A 517 -5.63 1.45 -6.36
CA GLN A 517 -6.47 1.23 -5.19
C GLN A 517 -6.69 -0.27 -4.92
N LYS A 518 -6.46 -0.71 -3.68
CA LYS A 518 -6.70 -2.10 -3.25
C LYS A 518 -7.60 -2.22 -2.02
N SER A 519 -7.95 -1.10 -1.39
CA SER A 519 -8.90 -1.06 -0.29
C SER A 519 -9.97 0.01 -0.54
N LEU A 520 -11.21 -0.25 -0.10
CA LEU A 520 -12.32 0.70 -0.22
C LEU A 520 -12.72 1.21 1.17
N TYR A 521 -12.91 2.53 1.29
CA TYR A 521 -13.35 3.17 2.52
C TYR A 521 -14.81 2.83 2.86
N ILE A 522 -15.06 2.52 4.14
CA ILE A 522 -16.38 2.20 4.70
C ILE A 522 -16.61 3.16 5.87
N PRO A 523 -17.49 4.16 5.71
CA PRO A 523 -17.75 5.12 6.76
C PRO A 523 -18.66 4.52 7.85
N TYR A 524 -18.46 4.88 9.11
CA TYR A 524 -19.24 4.34 10.23
C TYR A 524 -20.76 4.53 10.13
N PRO A 525 -21.35 5.59 9.51
CA PRO A 525 -22.80 5.77 9.46
C PRO A 525 -23.56 4.69 8.68
N ILE A 526 -22.88 3.91 7.83
CA ILE A 526 -23.49 2.77 7.13
C ILE A 526 -23.36 1.46 7.93
N LEU A 527 -22.54 1.43 8.98
CA LEU A 527 -22.33 0.27 9.83
C LEU A 527 -23.41 0.16 10.92
N LYS A 528 -23.70 -1.08 11.30
CA LYS A 528 -24.70 -1.49 12.30
C LYS A 528 -24.04 -2.46 13.30
N SER A 529 -24.78 -2.91 14.31
CA SER A 529 -24.29 -3.95 15.22
C SER A 529 -24.04 -5.27 14.50
N THR A 530 -24.90 -5.64 13.56
CA THR A 530 -24.73 -6.78 12.66
C THR A 530 -24.68 -6.26 11.24
N ASN A 531 -23.59 -6.57 10.54
CA ASN A 531 -23.31 -6.06 9.22
C ASN A 531 -23.29 -7.19 8.21
N ARG A 532 -23.86 -6.93 7.04
CA ARG A 532 -23.82 -7.86 5.91
C ARG A 532 -23.01 -7.27 4.77
N ILE A 533 -22.05 -8.05 4.29
CA ILE A 533 -21.24 -7.79 3.10
C ILE A 533 -21.87 -8.53 1.93
N THR A 534 -21.98 -7.85 0.79
CA THR A 534 -22.31 -8.45 -0.51
C THR A 534 -21.21 -8.15 -1.50
N ILE A 535 -20.70 -9.16 -2.20
CA ILE A 535 -19.72 -9.00 -3.27
C ILE A 535 -20.26 -9.65 -4.55
N LEU A 536 -20.23 -8.92 -5.66
CA LEU A 536 -20.41 -9.47 -7.01
C LEU A 536 -19.05 -9.46 -7.71
N GLU A 537 -18.46 -10.63 -7.97
CA GLU A 537 -17.13 -10.79 -8.58
C GLU A 537 -17.24 -11.11 -10.08
N MET A 538 -16.60 -10.29 -10.92
CA MET A 538 -16.77 -10.29 -12.38
C MET A 538 -15.48 -10.58 -13.16
N GLU A 539 -14.32 -10.81 -12.54
CA GLU A 539 -13.08 -11.10 -13.26
C GLU A 539 -12.32 -12.32 -12.73
N LYS A 540 -11.94 -12.32 -11.45
CA LYS A 540 -11.06 -13.34 -10.89
C LYS A 540 -11.35 -13.53 -9.40
N LEU A 541 -11.41 -14.79 -8.97
CA LEU A 541 -11.60 -15.11 -7.57
C LEU A 541 -10.36 -14.83 -6.73
N SER A 542 -10.59 -14.59 -5.46
CA SER A 542 -9.52 -14.49 -4.47
C SER A 542 -8.76 -15.81 -4.35
N SER A 543 -7.44 -15.74 -4.14
CA SER A 543 -6.57 -16.92 -4.13
C SER A 543 -6.89 -17.89 -2.99
N ASP A 544 -7.39 -17.39 -1.87
CA ASP A 544 -7.91 -18.17 -0.74
C ASP A 544 -9.23 -18.89 -1.05
N CYS A 545 -9.91 -18.53 -2.14
CA CYS A 545 -11.11 -19.21 -2.63
C CYS A 545 -10.79 -20.47 -3.45
N LEU A 546 -9.53 -20.71 -3.84
CA LEU A 546 -9.16 -21.70 -4.85
C LEU A 546 -8.87 -23.12 -4.29
N ASP A 547 -8.80 -23.30 -2.96
CA ASP A 547 -8.45 -24.58 -2.31
C ASP A 547 -9.67 -25.32 -1.70
N ASN A 548 -10.67 -25.72 -2.52
CA ASN A 548 -11.87 -26.45 -2.08
C ASN A 548 -12.64 -25.81 -0.89
N ALA A 549 -12.39 -24.53 -0.61
CA ALA A 549 -12.99 -23.84 0.51
C ALA A 549 -14.44 -23.50 0.18
N ARG A 550 -15.38 -23.88 1.05
CA ARG A 550 -16.78 -23.42 0.98
C ARG A 550 -16.92 -21.90 1.19
N PHE A 551 -15.84 -21.25 1.61
CA PHE A 551 -15.83 -19.85 2.01
C PHE A 551 -14.58 -19.16 1.47
N CYS A 552 -14.75 -17.94 0.96
CA CYS A 552 -13.67 -16.98 0.74
C CYS A 552 -13.49 -16.13 2.00
N THR A 553 -12.41 -15.36 2.09
CA THR A 553 -12.28 -14.36 3.16
C THR A 553 -12.04 -12.95 2.64
N VAL A 554 -12.44 -11.99 3.46
CA VAL A 554 -12.09 -10.59 3.29
C VAL A 554 -11.68 -9.99 4.63
N ASN A 555 -10.78 -9.02 4.61
CA ASN A 555 -10.34 -8.31 5.80
C ASN A 555 -10.90 -6.90 5.80
N MET A 556 -11.30 -6.44 6.98
CA MET A 556 -11.44 -5.02 7.27
C MET A 556 -10.14 -4.53 7.92
N LEU A 557 -9.65 -3.39 7.46
CA LEU A 557 -8.40 -2.76 7.86
C LEU A 557 -8.71 -1.46 8.59
N ASP A 558 -7.88 -1.12 9.57
CA ASP A 558 -7.91 0.18 10.25
C ASP A 558 -7.21 1.29 9.45
N THR A 559 -6.48 0.89 8.40
CA THR A 559 -5.71 1.78 7.52
C THR A 559 -5.88 1.36 6.06
N PRO A 560 -5.99 2.31 5.12
CA PRO A 560 -6.09 1.99 3.71
C PRO A 560 -4.76 1.45 3.18
N ILE A 561 -4.82 0.60 2.15
CA ILE A 561 -3.62 0.13 1.46
C ILE A 561 -3.06 1.28 0.60
N PRO A 562 -1.78 1.68 0.80
CA PRO A 562 -1.21 2.82 0.08
C PRO A 562 -1.24 2.65 -1.45
N MET A 563 -1.81 3.64 -2.15
CA MET A 563 -1.92 3.62 -3.63
C MET A 563 -0.59 3.94 -4.32
N LYS A 564 0.23 4.79 -3.69
CA LYS A 564 1.63 4.98 -4.03
C LYS A 564 2.42 4.26 -2.94
N THR A 565 3.07 3.15 -3.28
CA THR A 565 4.24 2.71 -2.50
C THR A 565 5.23 3.85 -2.66
N GLU A 566 5.69 4.48 -1.57
CA GLU A 566 6.71 5.53 -1.68
C GLU A 566 7.80 5.02 -2.61
N MET A 567 7.96 5.70 -3.75
CA MET A 567 9.06 5.39 -4.61
C MET A 567 10.29 5.68 -3.78
N ILE A 568 11.11 4.66 -3.69
CA ILE A 568 12.47 4.70 -3.20
C ILE A 568 13.20 5.96 -3.71
N SER A 569 12.86 6.52 -4.88
CA SER A 569 13.39 7.78 -5.43
C SER A 569 13.24 9.05 -4.57
N GLU A 570 12.28 9.11 -3.63
CA GLU A 570 12.15 10.23 -2.68
C GLU A 570 12.93 9.99 -1.37
N LEU A 571 13.41 8.76 -1.17
CA LEU A 571 14.29 8.43 -0.07
C LEU A 571 15.72 8.89 -0.41
N PRO A 572 16.53 9.33 0.57
CA PRO A 572 17.95 9.55 0.39
C PRO A 572 18.58 8.37 -0.36
N VAL A 573 19.51 8.62 -1.28
CA VAL A 573 20.13 7.58 -2.13
C VAL A 573 20.73 6.44 -1.29
N GLU A 574 21.09 6.76 -0.05
CA GLU A 574 21.51 5.84 0.99
C GLU A 574 20.44 4.78 1.30
N ILE A 575 19.17 5.16 1.40
CA ILE A 575 18.03 4.25 1.60
C ILE A 575 17.72 3.48 0.31
N ILE A 576 17.87 4.11 -0.87
CA ILE A 576 17.69 3.47 -2.19
C ILE A 576 18.64 2.30 -2.38
N LEU A 577 19.90 2.54 -2.05
CA LEU A 577 20.97 1.54 -2.13
C LEU A 577 20.84 0.47 -1.05
N MET A 578 20.06 0.70 0.01
CA MET A 578 19.75 -0.28 1.05
C MET A 578 18.56 -1.18 0.69
N THR A 579 17.65 -0.73 -0.19
CA THR A 579 16.45 -1.50 -0.58
C THR A 579 16.62 -2.48 -1.74
N PHE A 580 17.68 -2.36 -2.57
CA PHE A 580 17.87 -3.23 -3.73
C PHE A 580 19.09 -4.14 -3.54
N ASP A 581 18.86 -5.41 -3.21
CA ASP A 581 19.91 -6.42 -3.03
C ASP A 581 20.79 -6.63 -4.28
N TYR A 582 20.33 -6.25 -5.49
CA TYR A 582 21.12 -6.25 -6.73
C TYR A 582 20.63 -5.17 -7.71
N LEU A 583 21.46 -4.17 -8.04
CA LEU A 583 21.18 -3.22 -9.12
C LEU A 583 21.68 -3.80 -10.46
N ASN A 584 20.79 -4.01 -11.43
CA ASN A 584 21.18 -4.36 -12.80
C ASN A 584 21.59 -3.12 -13.61
N PHE A 585 22.32 -3.33 -14.70
CA PHE A 585 22.85 -2.25 -15.55
C PHE A 585 21.78 -1.27 -16.05
N GLU A 586 20.59 -1.77 -16.34
CA GLU A 586 19.45 -0.96 -16.81
C GLU A 586 18.93 0.00 -15.73
N SER A 587 18.93 -0.45 -14.46
CA SER A 587 18.51 0.37 -13.32
C SER A 587 19.53 1.47 -13.00
N ILE A 588 20.82 1.14 -13.13
CA ILE A 588 21.93 2.07 -12.95
C ILE A 588 21.93 3.14 -14.04
N GLU A 589 21.66 2.76 -15.29
CA GLU A 589 21.53 3.68 -16.40
C GLU A 589 20.40 4.68 -16.14
N LYS A 590 19.20 4.18 -15.78
CA LYS A 590 18.07 5.04 -15.39
C LYS A 590 18.41 6.00 -14.25
N LEU A 591 19.13 5.54 -13.22
CA LEU A 591 19.57 6.35 -12.07
C LEU A 591 20.63 7.40 -12.42
N ALA A 592 21.61 7.06 -13.25
CA ALA A 592 22.70 7.95 -13.64
C ALA A 592 22.21 9.19 -14.40
N TRP A 593 21.12 9.07 -15.16
CA TRP A 593 20.58 10.14 -15.99
C TRP A 593 19.56 11.05 -15.28
N THR A 594 19.24 10.79 -14.00
CA THR A 594 18.22 11.57 -13.27
C THR A 594 18.68 12.98 -12.86
N THR A 595 19.87 13.12 -12.28
CA THR A 595 20.44 14.42 -11.90
C THR A 595 21.96 14.39 -11.99
N ARG A 596 22.59 15.57 -12.15
CA ARG A 596 24.06 15.70 -12.17
C ARG A 596 24.72 15.20 -10.88
N ARG A 597 24.03 15.34 -9.74
CA ARG A 597 24.45 14.81 -8.43
C ARG A 597 24.40 13.27 -8.42
N ASN A 598 23.32 12.68 -8.91
CA ASN A 598 23.16 11.23 -8.99
C ASN A 598 24.18 10.60 -9.95
N MET A 599 24.49 11.28 -11.06
CA MET A 599 25.51 10.83 -12.00
C MET A 599 26.91 10.76 -11.36
N GLN A 600 27.29 11.76 -10.56
CA GLN A 600 28.57 11.75 -9.82
C GLN A 600 28.62 10.67 -8.75
N ILE A 601 27.50 10.41 -8.07
CA ILE A 601 27.39 9.38 -7.04
C ILE A 601 27.43 7.97 -7.65
N VAL A 602 26.70 7.71 -8.75
CA VAL A 602 26.76 6.45 -9.48
C VAL A 602 28.19 6.21 -9.97
N ARG A 603 28.83 7.20 -10.60
CA ARG A 603 30.21 7.08 -11.09
C ARG A 603 31.22 6.74 -9.98
N ARG A 604 30.99 7.17 -8.74
CA ARG A 604 31.85 6.87 -7.60
C ARG A 604 31.66 5.45 -7.04
N ASN A 605 30.44 4.90 -7.10
CA ASN A 605 30.09 3.65 -6.43
C ASN A 605 29.87 2.47 -7.39
N LEU A 606 29.78 2.73 -8.71
CA LEU A 606 29.54 1.71 -9.74
C LEU A 606 30.63 0.62 -9.81
N PRO A 607 31.94 0.91 -9.70
CA PRO A 607 32.96 -0.13 -9.70
C PRO A 607 32.77 -1.14 -8.56
N MET A 608 32.41 -0.67 -7.36
CA MET A 608 32.13 -1.53 -6.20
C MET A 608 30.84 -2.35 -6.37
N ALA A 609 29.82 -1.78 -7.03
CA ALA A 609 28.54 -2.46 -7.26
C ALA A 609 28.62 -3.57 -8.35
N LEU A 610 29.58 -3.45 -9.29
CA LEU A 610 29.80 -4.40 -10.37
C LEU A 610 30.86 -5.46 -10.05
N GLU A 611 31.54 -5.36 -8.91
CA GLU A 611 32.44 -6.41 -8.44
C GLU A 611 31.64 -7.66 -8.05
N SER A 612 32.02 -8.81 -8.61
CA SER A 612 31.45 -10.09 -8.22
C SER A 612 31.67 -10.33 -6.72
N LYS A 613 30.57 -10.34 -5.95
CA LYS A 613 30.61 -10.62 -4.52
C LYS A 613 30.93 -12.09 -4.27
N ILE A 614 31.70 -12.33 -3.23
CA ILE A 614 32.06 -13.68 -2.78
C ILE A 614 30.88 -14.24 -1.98
N PHE A 615 30.42 -15.46 -2.30
CA PHE A 615 29.36 -16.13 -1.57
C PHE A 615 29.95 -16.96 -0.44
N VAL A 616 29.45 -16.73 0.77
CA VAL A 616 29.85 -17.40 2.00
C VAL A 616 28.62 -18.07 2.60
N GLU A 617 28.68 -19.36 2.87
CA GLU A 617 27.54 -20.10 3.44
C GLU A 617 27.39 -19.73 4.92
N THR A 618 28.48 -19.81 5.69
CA THR A 618 28.50 -19.47 7.11
C THR A 618 29.69 -18.56 7.44
N LEU A 619 29.41 -17.44 8.10
CA LEU A 619 30.41 -16.60 8.73
C LEU A 619 30.29 -16.73 10.24
N SER A 620 31.33 -17.27 10.88
CA SER A 620 31.43 -17.39 12.33
C SER A 620 32.41 -16.36 12.89
N ILE A 621 31.99 -15.56 13.86
CA ILE A 621 32.83 -14.54 14.50
C ILE A 621 32.93 -14.85 15.99
N ASP A 622 34.16 -15.04 16.50
CA ASP A 622 34.40 -15.07 17.95
C ASP A 622 34.64 -13.65 18.45
N PRO A 623 33.79 -13.11 19.34
CA PRO A 623 33.95 -11.76 19.89
C PRO A 623 35.12 -11.64 20.88
N ALA A 624 35.81 -12.73 21.24
CA ALA A 624 36.98 -12.68 22.11
C ALA A 624 38.22 -12.12 21.37
N PRO A 625 39.00 -11.19 21.98
CA PRO A 625 40.20 -10.66 21.36
C PRO A 625 41.29 -11.73 21.24
N ASN A 626 41.95 -11.78 20.09
CA ASN A 626 43.18 -12.57 19.90
C ASN A 626 44.42 -11.85 20.48
N GLU A 627 45.58 -12.50 20.47
CA GLU A 627 46.86 -11.95 20.99
C GLU A 627 47.28 -10.62 20.34
N SER A 628 46.72 -10.29 19.17
CA SER A 628 46.97 -9.04 18.42
C SER A 628 45.90 -7.96 18.64
N GLY A 629 44.92 -8.19 19.53
CA GLY A 629 43.83 -7.25 19.82
C GLY A 629 42.72 -7.18 18.77
N GLY A 630 42.67 -8.13 17.83
CA GLY A 630 41.64 -8.26 16.80
C GLY A 630 40.66 -9.41 17.06
N PHE A 631 39.71 -9.63 16.15
CA PHE A 631 38.73 -10.73 16.22
C PHE A 631 39.23 -11.94 15.41
N GLN A 632 38.97 -13.14 15.93
CA GLN A 632 39.13 -14.37 15.15
C GLN A 632 37.84 -14.63 14.37
N ILE A 633 37.96 -14.78 13.05
CA ILE A 633 36.82 -15.02 12.16
C ILE A 633 37.05 -16.33 11.41
N ASN A 634 36.06 -17.22 11.49
CA ASN A 634 36.06 -18.49 10.79
C ASN A 634 35.03 -18.40 9.66
N ILE A 635 35.46 -18.67 8.44
CA ILE A 635 34.63 -18.55 7.23
C ILE A 635 34.48 -19.93 6.61
N ASP A 636 33.24 -20.40 6.48
CA ASP A 636 32.94 -21.62 5.73
C ASP A 636 32.63 -21.28 4.27
N LEU A 637 33.46 -21.80 3.36
CA LEU A 637 33.38 -21.59 1.91
C LEU A 637 32.74 -22.79 1.17
N SER A 638 32.14 -23.74 1.89
CA SER A 638 31.50 -24.93 1.32
C SER A 638 30.35 -24.58 0.35
N PRO A 639 30.30 -25.12 -0.87
CA PRO A 639 29.23 -24.80 -1.82
C PRO A 639 27.89 -25.47 -1.47
N PHE A 640 26.80 -24.69 -1.54
CA PHE A 640 25.41 -25.10 -1.23
C PHE A 640 24.90 -26.37 -1.96
N LYS A 641 25.55 -26.78 -3.07
CA LYS A 641 25.08 -27.85 -3.95
C LYS A 641 25.28 -29.28 -3.39
N LEU A 642 26.19 -29.48 -2.43
CA LEU A 642 26.46 -30.81 -1.86
C LEU A 642 25.48 -31.24 -0.75
N MET A 643 24.84 -30.30 -0.06
CA MET A 643 23.93 -30.63 1.04
C MET A 643 22.54 -31.09 0.57
N THR A 644 22.15 -30.75 -0.66
CA THR A 644 20.88 -31.21 -1.25
C THR A 644 20.91 -32.66 -1.71
N GLU A 645 22.04 -33.17 -2.18
CA GLU A 645 22.18 -34.58 -2.57
C GLU A 645 22.30 -35.51 -1.35
N TYR A 646 22.82 -35.01 -0.22
CA TYR A 646 22.88 -35.75 1.04
C TYR A 646 21.50 -35.94 1.70
N LYS A 647 20.57 -35.01 1.51
CA LYS A 647 19.21 -35.09 2.09
C LYS A 647 18.24 -35.98 1.29
N THR A 648 18.60 -36.42 0.09
CA THR A 648 17.71 -37.22 -0.78
C THR A 648 17.94 -38.74 -0.72
N GLY A 649 18.75 -39.25 0.21
CA GLY A 649 18.65 -40.65 0.65
C GLY A 649 19.06 -41.73 -0.35
N THR A 650 20.05 -41.48 -1.22
CA THR A 650 20.56 -42.49 -2.15
C THR A 650 22.05 -42.76 -1.96
N LEU A 651 22.44 -43.34 -0.82
CA LEU A 651 23.74 -44.02 -0.65
C LEU A 651 23.53 -45.26 0.26
N PRO A 652 24.15 -46.42 -0.02
CA PRO A 652 23.97 -47.64 0.76
C PRO A 652 24.48 -47.48 2.21
N GLU A 653 23.74 -48.05 3.18
CA GLU A 653 23.97 -47.97 4.64
C GLU A 653 25.41 -48.25 5.07
N HIS A 654 26.15 -49.09 4.34
CA HIS A 654 27.53 -49.44 4.68
C HIS A 654 28.56 -48.32 4.42
N THR A 655 28.15 -47.19 3.83
CA THR A 655 29.00 -46.01 3.61
C THR A 655 28.76 -44.90 4.64
N GLN A 656 27.69 -44.98 5.44
CA GLN A 656 27.38 -43.95 6.43
C GLN A 656 28.31 -44.03 7.64
N GLU A 657 28.68 -45.22 8.11
CA GLU A 657 29.56 -45.36 9.28
C GLU A 657 31.05 -45.07 9.02
N MET A 658 31.50 -45.02 7.76
CA MET A 658 32.88 -44.63 7.43
C MET A 658 33.07 -43.13 7.15
N LEU A 659 32.00 -42.33 7.11
CA LEU A 659 32.05 -40.90 6.78
C LEU A 659 31.83 -39.97 7.97
N PHE A 660 31.43 -40.48 9.14
CA PHE A 660 31.20 -39.66 10.33
C PHE A 660 32.42 -39.50 11.25
N ASP A 661 33.51 -40.24 11.04
CA ASP A 661 34.74 -40.12 11.85
C ASP A 661 35.91 -39.39 11.15
N GLU A 662 35.75 -38.93 9.89
CA GLU A 662 36.79 -38.14 9.17
C GLU A 662 36.20 -37.03 8.28
N MET A 663 35.29 -36.23 8.86
CA MET A 663 34.86 -34.93 8.31
C MET A 663 35.26 -33.79 9.26
N GLU A 664 36.55 -33.64 9.55
CA GLU A 664 37.12 -32.29 9.77
C GLU A 664 37.03 -31.55 8.44
N ILE A 665 35.86 -30.95 8.17
CA ILE A 665 35.75 -29.92 7.13
C ILE A 665 36.65 -28.79 7.62
N SER A 666 37.73 -28.56 6.89
CA SER A 666 38.76 -27.57 7.22
C SER A 666 38.15 -26.17 7.31
N ASP A 667 37.88 -25.70 8.54
CA ASP A 667 37.52 -24.31 8.82
C ASP A 667 38.63 -23.40 8.29
N PHE A 668 38.29 -22.50 7.38
CA PHE A 668 39.20 -21.45 6.96
C PHE A 668 39.19 -20.35 8.03
N GLU A 669 40.27 -20.26 8.79
CA GLU A 669 40.46 -19.21 9.79
C GLU A 669 41.17 -17.99 9.18
N MET A 670 40.60 -16.81 9.40
CA MET A 670 41.19 -15.54 9.01
C MET A 670 41.09 -14.54 10.14
N ILE A 671 42.14 -13.74 10.29
CA ILE A 671 42.20 -12.70 11.31
C ILE A 671 41.68 -11.39 10.70
N CYS A 672 40.66 -10.83 11.33
CA CYS A 672 40.14 -9.52 10.98
C CYS A 672 40.33 -8.54 12.14
N CYS A 673 40.37 -7.26 11.82
CA CYS A 673 40.35 -6.20 12.80
C CYS A 673 39.22 -5.20 12.53
N ILE A 674 38.92 -4.38 13.52
CA ILE A 674 38.00 -3.26 13.41
C ILE A 674 38.84 -1.98 13.42
N ARG A 675 38.89 -1.26 12.30
CA ARG A 675 39.65 -0.01 12.18
C ARG A 675 38.76 1.22 12.31
N SER A 676 39.24 2.22 13.04
CA SER A 676 38.61 3.55 13.09
C SER A 676 38.54 4.20 11.71
N LYS A 677 37.70 5.22 11.56
CA LYS A 677 37.52 5.95 10.28
C LYS A 677 38.83 6.56 9.76
N GLU A 678 39.72 6.99 10.65
CA GLU A 678 41.02 7.56 10.32
C GLU A 678 42.00 6.47 9.89
N GLN A 679 42.05 5.37 10.63
CA GLN A 679 42.86 4.18 10.27
C GLN A 679 42.44 3.59 8.93
N ARG A 680 41.13 3.51 8.63
CA ARG A 680 40.66 2.98 7.33
C ARG A 680 41.18 3.76 6.13
N LYS A 681 41.37 5.07 6.24
CA LYS A 681 41.99 5.87 5.16
C LYS A 681 43.49 5.58 4.99
N ILE A 682 44.16 5.23 6.08
CA ILE A 682 45.60 4.91 6.09
C ILE A 682 45.82 3.51 5.50
N PHE A 683 44.97 2.54 5.88
CA PHE A 683 45.12 1.13 5.53
C PHE A 683 44.32 0.69 4.30
N GLU A 684 43.55 1.58 3.64
CA GLU A 684 42.69 1.29 2.48
C GLU A 684 43.38 0.44 1.40
N ARG A 685 44.60 0.82 1.00
CA ARG A 685 45.36 0.06 -0.01
C ARG A 685 45.78 -1.33 0.46
N SER A 686 46.10 -1.47 1.74
CA SER A 686 46.51 -2.75 2.34
C SER A 686 45.31 -3.69 2.48
N ASP A 687 44.15 -3.15 2.90
CA ASP A 687 42.89 -3.89 2.99
C ASP A 687 42.40 -4.36 1.61
N ASP A 688 42.52 -3.51 0.59
CA ASP A 688 42.20 -3.87 -0.80
C ASP A 688 43.13 -4.95 -1.37
N ALA A 689 44.42 -4.86 -1.10
CA ALA A 689 45.40 -5.87 -1.49
C ALA A 689 45.09 -7.21 -0.81
N ALA A 690 44.86 -7.19 0.51
CA ALA A 690 44.54 -8.37 1.29
C ALA A 690 43.22 -9.03 0.83
N PHE A 691 42.18 -8.24 0.55
CA PHE A 691 40.94 -8.76 -0.01
C PHE A 691 41.09 -9.34 -1.43
N THR A 692 41.96 -8.74 -2.25
CA THR A 692 42.27 -9.26 -3.59
C THR A 692 42.95 -10.62 -3.52
N ILE A 693 43.86 -10.82 -2.55
CA ILE A 693 44.50 -12.12 -2.28
C ILE A 693 43.45 -13.13 -1.83
N PHE A 694 42.53 -12.73 -0.94
CA PHE A 694 41.42 -13.57 -0.52
C PHE A 694 40.53 -13.99 -1.70
N LYS A 695 40.24 -13.09 -2.64
CA LYS A 695 39.47 -13.39 -3.86
C LYS A 695 40.17 -14.41 -4.77
N LYS A 696 41.51 -14.33 -4.89
CA LYS A 696 42.32 -15.32 -5.62
C LYS A 696 42.25 -16.69 -4.95
N PHE A 697 42.36 -16.74 -3.62
CA PHE A 697 42.20 -17.97 -2.85
C PHE A 697 40.81 -18.59 -3.03
N TYR A 698 39.75 -17.80 -2.87
CA TYR A 698 38.36 -18.25 -3.06
C TYR A 698 38.16 -18.85 -4.46
N SER A 699 38.63 -18.16 -5.50
CA SER A 699 38.52 -18.63 -6.90
C SER A 699 39.28 -19.93 -7.11
N HIS A 700 40.47 -20.07 -6.51
CA HIS A 700 41.27 -21.28 -6.57
C HIS A 700 40.57 -22.45 -5.85
N TYR A 701 40.10 -22.23 -4.61
CA TYR A 701 39.37 -23.22 -3.80
C TYR A 701 38.17 -23.82 -4.56
N HIS A 702 37.40 -22.98 -5.27
CA HIS A 702 36.26 -23.45 -6.05
C HIS A 702 36.60 -24.08 -7.40
N SER A 703 37.82 -23.89 -7.92
CA SER A 703 38.29 -24.45 -9.20
C SER A 703 38.85 -25.87 -9.12
N VAL A 704 39.16 -26.37 -7.91
CA VAL A 704 39.76 -27.70 -7.68
C VAL A 704 38.67 -28.77 -7.46
N ASP A 705 38.85 -29.95 -8.07
CA ASP A 705 37.93 -31.10 -7.96
C ASP A 705 37.80 -31.64 -6.53
N HIS A 706 36.62 -32.18 -6.19
CA HIS A 706 36.22 -32.51 -4.81
C HIS A 706 37.16 -33.51 -4.09
N VAL A 707 37.78 -34.44 -4.82
CA VAL A 707 38.74 -35.42 -4.28
C VAL A 707 40.09 -34.76 -3.96
N ASN A 708 40.47 -33.70 -4.68
CA ASN A 708 41.70 -32.95 -4.45
C ASN A 708 41.55 -31.82 -3.42
N ARG A 709 40.31 -31.41 -3.07
CA ARG A 709 40.04 -30.43 -2.00
C ARG A 709 40.49 -30.91 -0.62
N LYS A 710 40.47 -32.23 -0.36
CA LYS A 710 40.92 -32.83 0.91
C LYS A 710 42.45 -32.84 1.07
N CYS A 711 43.23 -32.73 0.00
CA CYS A 711 44.70 -32.85 0.08
C CYS A 711 45.47 -31.53 -0.12
N PHE A 712 44.81 -30.39 -0.37
CA PHE A 712 45.53 -29.17 -0.73
C PHE A 712 44.87 -27.85 -0.24
N TYR A 713 45.64 -27.14 0.61
CA TYR A 713 45.65 -25.70 0.97
C TYR A 713 44.75 -25.16 2.10
N SER A 714 45.29 -25.10 3.33
CA SER A 714 44.91 -24.08 4.32
C SER A 714 45.32 -22.68 3.84
N TRP A 715 44.66 -21.62 4.33
CA TRP A 715 45.01 -20.20 4.04
C TRP A 715 46.50 -19.93 4.19
N LYS A 716 47.08 -20.45 5.28
CA LYS A 716 48.51 -20.34 5.62
C LYS A 716 49.39 -20.99 4.54
N ASN A 717 48.99 -22.14 3.99
CA ASN A 717 49.72 -22.82 2.92
C ASN A 717 49.56 -22.12 1.56
N PHE A 718 48.40 -21.50 1.28
CA PHE A 718 48.21 -20.69 0.07
C PHE A 718 49.10 -19.44 0.07
N LEU A 719 49.22 -18.77 1.22
CA LEU A 719 50.13 -17.63 1.38
C LEU A 719 51.59 -18.05 1.21
N ASN A 720 51.98 -19.22 1.73
CA ASN A 720 53.36 -19.71 1.68
C ASN A 720 53.81 -20.26 0.31
N THR A 721 52.91 -20.54 -0.64
CA THR A 721 53.27 -21.14 -1.95
C THR A 721 53.36 -20.14 -3.11
N ASN A 722 52.81 -18.93 -2.97
CA ASN A 722 52.83 -17.87 -3.99
C ASN A 722 53.89 -16.78 -3.70
N GLU A 723 55.11 -17.20 -3.37
CA GLU A 723 56.16 -16.42 -2.67
C GLU A 723 56.72 -15.13 -3.32
N MET A 724 56.33 -14.70 -4.52
CA MET A 724 56.90 -13.45 -5.13
C MET A 724 55.91 -12.38 -5.57
N SER A 725 54.71 -12.73 -6.07
CA SER A 725 53.76 -11.69 -6.53
C SER A 725 52.88 -11.16 -5.39
N VAL A 726 52.60 -12.00 -4.40
CA VAL A 726 51.75 -11.68 -3.24
C VAL A 726 52.51 -10.87 -2.18
N ARG A 727 53.81 -11.18 -1.96
CA ARG A 727 54.67 -10.46 -1.00
C ARG A 727 54.90 -9.00 -1.37
N ASN A 728 55.04 -8.67 -2.67
CA ASN A 728 55.27 -7.29 -3.14
C ASN A 728 54.01 -6.41 -3.06
N GLU A 729 52.80 -6.98 -3.06
CA GLU A 729 51.54 -6.22 -2.92
C GLU A 729 51.21 -5.87 -1.46
N LEU A 730 51.74 -6.62 -0.49
CA LEU A 730 51.46 -6.44 0.95
C LEU A 730 52.45 -5.52 1.68
N LEU A 731 53.66 -5.32 1.17
CA LEU A 731 54.71 -4.51 1.80
C LEU A 731 54.51 -3.00 1.55
N LEU A 732 53.68 -2.37 2.38
CA LEU A 732 53.61 -0.91 2.53
C LEU A 732 53.94 -0.44 3.96
N SER A 733 54.71 -1.21 4.73
CA SER A 733 55.33 -0.76 5.99
C SER A 733 56.84 -1.06 5.98
N LYS A 734 57.65 -0.05 6.29
CA LYS A 734 59.12 -0.12 6.37
C LYS A 734 59.59 -0.55 7.77
N ASP A 735 59.14 -1.69 8.27
CA ASP A 735 59.73 -2.30 9.47
C ASP A 735 60.16 -3.73 9.14
N GLU A 736 61.45 -3.99 9.32
CA GLU A 736 62.19 -5.16 8.80
C GLU A 736 62.11 -6.42 9.71
N ASP A 737 61.18 -6.51 10.66
CA ASP A 737 61.15 -7.61 11.66
C ASP A 737 59.86 -8.47 11.65
N GLU A 738 59.06 -8.49 10.58
CA GLU A 738 57.75 -9.19 10.57
C GLU A 738 57.57 -10.18 9.40
N GLU A 739 58.48 -11.15 9.26
CA GLU A 739 58.45 -12.19 8.21
C GLU A 739 57.29 -13.21 8.30
N ASP A 740 56.41 -13.14 9.32
CA ASP A 740 55.40 -14.18 9.60
C ASP A 740 53.92 -13.68 9.71
N ARG A 741 53.60 -12.43 9.33
CA ARG A 741 52.23 -11.89 9.53
C ARG A 741 51.24 -12.26 8.42
N VAL A 742 50.18 -12.98 8.80
CA VAL A 742 48.96 -13.19 8.01
C VAL A 742 48.30 -11.83 7.72
N PRO A 743 47.89 -11.53 6.47
CA PRO A 743 47.28 -10.24 6.14
C PRO A 743 45.97 -10.04 6.90
N ILE A 744 45.87 -8.92 7.64
CA ILE A 744 44.70 -8.58 8.47
C ILE A 744 43.77 -7.65 7.69
N ILE A 745 42.55 -8.11 7.41
CA ILE A 745 41.52 -7.36 6.68
C ILE A 745 40.58 -6.65 7.66
N ASP A 746 40.22 -5.40 7.37
CA ASP A 746 39.16 -4.70 8.11
C ASP A 746 37.80 -5.39 7.92
N LEU A 747 37.11 -5.68 9.02
CA LEU A 747 35.84 -6.40 8.99
C LEU A 747 34.78 -5.69 8.14
N GLN A 748 34.75 -4.35 8.14
CA GLN A 748 33.77 -3.61 7.34
C GLN A 748 34.06 -3.74 5.84
N VAL A 749 35.33 -3.80 5.43
CA VAL A 749 35.72 -4.08 4.04
C VAL A 749 35.24 -5.47 3.65
N LEU A 750 35.46 -6.46 4.51
CA LEU A 750 35.03 -7.84 4.29
C LEU A 750 33.51 -7.95 4.09
N LEU A 751 32.73 -7.45 5.06
CA LEU A 751 31.27 -7.50 5.05
C LEU A 751 30.67 -6.74 3.85
N SER A 752 31.33 -5.68 3.38
CA SER A 752 30.84 -4.90 2.22
C SER A 752 30.97 -5.61 0.87
N ARG A 753 31.81 -6.66 0.78
CA ARG A 753 32.18 -7.34 -0.47
C ARG A 753 31.77 -8.82 -0.52
N MET A 754 31.05 -9.30 0.50
CA MET A 754 30.57 -10.68 0.62
C MET A 754 29.03 -10.74 0.63
N HIS A 755 28.50 -11.89 0.18
CA HIS A 755 27.14 -12.32 0.48
C HIS A 755 27.21 -13.46 1.48
N ILE A 756 26.66 -13.26 2.67
CA ILE A 756 26.76 -14.20 3.78
C ILE A 756 25.35 -14.71 4.07
N ARG A 757 25.13 -16.02 3.94
CA ARG A 757 23.81 -16.58 4.19
C ARG A 757 23.53 -16.70 5.69
N GLU A 758 24.43 -17.30 6.44
CA GLU A 758 24.31 -17.49 7.88
C GLU A 758 25.42 -16.75 8.62
N LEU A 759 25.05 -15.90 9.58
CA LEU A 759 25.96 -15.24 10.50
C LEU A 759 25.82 -15.84 11.89
N ILE A 760 26.92 -16.33 12.44
CA ILE A 760 26.98 -16.90 13.78
C ILE A 760 28.00 -16.11 14.60
N ILE A 761 27.55 -15.43 15.63
CA ILE A 761 28.46 -14.88 16.66
C ILE A 761 28.55 -15.94 17.74
N VAL A 762 29.68 -16.64 17.83
CA VAL A 762 29.86 -17.78 18.73
C VAL A 762 31.21 -17.71 19.42
N SER A 763 31.23 -18.10 20.69
CA SER A 763 32.47 -18.22 21.43
C SER A 763 32.76 -19.68 21.74
N GLN A 764 33.96 -20.17 21.37
CA GLN A 764 34.30 -21.60 21.47
C GLN A 764 34.63 -22.08 22.89
N VAL A 765 34.57 -21.20 23.90
CA VAL A 765 34.97 -21.54 25.27
C VAL A 765 33.82 -22.22 26.02
N LEU A 766 33.97 -23.51 26.32
CA LEU A 766 33.04 -24.25 27.18
C LEU A 766 32.95 -23.62 28.58
N PRO A 767 31.75 -23.60 29.21
CA PRO A 767 31.56 -22.97 30.52
C PRO A 767 32.39 -23.66 31.59
N PHE A 768 33.23 -22.89 32.29
CA PHE A 768 33.92 -23.35 33.50
C PHE A 768 32.90 -23.49 34.64
N GLN A 769 32.92 -24.63 35.34
CA GLN A 769 32.17 -24.81 36.57
C GLN A 769 32.78 -23.92 37.67
N GLY A 770 32.04 -22.89 38.08
CA GLY A 770 32.36 -22.05 39.24
C GLY A 770 32.94 -20.68 38.87
N ALA A 771 32.12 -19.65 39.10
CA ALA A 771 32.35 -18.21 38.90
C ALA A 771 32.36 -17.73 37.43
N VAL A 772 31.31 -16.96 37.07
CA VAL A 772 31.25 -16.15 35.84
C VAL A 772 32.33 -15.06 35.95
N LYS A 773 33.53 -15.32 35.46
CA LYS A 773 34.47 -14.24 35.13
C LYS A 773 34.09 -13.75 33.74
N GLU A 774 33.69 -12.47 33.63
CA GLU A 774 33.51 -11.80 32.34
C GLU A 774 34.78 -11.99 31.51
N LYS A 775 34.68 -12.81 30.45
CA LYS A 775 35.80 -13.06 29.54
C LYS A 775 35.73 -12.15 28.29
N TYR A 776 34.59 -11.53 28.05
CA TYR A 776 34.38 -10.66 26.89
C TYR A 776 34.80 -9.23 27.21
N ASN A 777 35.52 -8.61 26.28
CA ASN A 777 35.69 -7.16 26.28
C ASN A 777 34.38 -6.54 25.75
N HIS A 778 33.61 -5.91 26.63
CA HIS A 778 32.31 -5.31 26.31
C HIS A 778 32.38 -4.27 25.18
N GLU A 779 33.40 -3.41 25.20
CA GLU A 779 33.58 -2.40 24.14
C GLU A 779 33.92 -3.04 22.81
N LEU A 780 34.67 -4.15 22.83
CA LEU A 780 34.99 -4.90 21.63
C LEU A 780 33.73 -5.59 21.06
N PHE A 781 32.92 -6.23 21.91
CA PHE A 781 31.64 -6.81 21.50
C PHE A 781 30.72 -5.75 20.87
N TRP A 782 30.56 -4.60 21.52
CA TRP A 782 29.74 -3.52 20.95
C TRP A 782 30.34 -2.92 19.69
N SER A 783 31.67 -2.82 19.57
CA SER A 783 32.31 -2.41 18.32
C SER A 783 31.97 -3.37 17.16
N LEU A 784 31.89 -4.67 17.44
CA LEU A 784 31.44 -5.66 16.46
C LEU A 784 29.96 -5.45 16.09
N ILE A 785 29.08 -5.30 17.08
CA ILE A 785 27.64 -5.07 16.83
C ILE A 785 27.43 -3.75 16.07
N ASP A 786 28.12 -2.67 16.42
CA ASP A 786 28.08 -1.38 15.73
C ASP A 786 28.54 -1.52 14.28
N ILE A 787 29.56 -2.36 14.02
CA ILE A 787 29.96 -2.68 12.66
C ILE A 787 28.89 -3.50 11.95
N LEU A 788 28.27 -4.48 12.58
CA LEU A 788 27.20 -5.26 11.95
C LEU A 788 25.99 -4.38 11.62
N ASP A 789 25.59 -3.49 12.54
CA ASP A 789 24.52 -2.50 12.38
C ASP A 789 24.81 -1.46 11.31
N SER A 790 26.07 -1.01 11.21
CA SER A 790 26.50 -0.06 10.18
C SER A 790 26.96 -0.73 8.89
N SER A 791 27.15 -2.05 8.89
CA SER A 791 27.49 -2.82 7.71
C SER A 791 26.26 -2.99 6.84
N ARG A 792 26.47 -2.96 5.53
CA ARG A 792 25.40 -3.19 4.53
C ARG A 792 25.24 -4.68 4.22
N ALA A 793 25.67 -5.57 5.12
CA ALA A 793 25.62 -7.01 4.92
C ALA A 793 24.23 -7.54 5.31
N THR A 794 23.58 -8.26 4.40
CA THR A 794 22.32 -8.95 4.66
C THR A 794 22.59 -10.41 4.99
N PHE A 795 21.91 -10.91 6.04
CA PHE A 795 22.04 -12.28 6.54
C PHE A 795 20.67 -12.94 6.52
N LYS A 796 20.56 -14.14 5.94
CA LYS A 796 19.30 -14.90 5.92
C LYS A 796 19.00 -15.52 7.29
N VAL A 797 20.04 -15.92 8.00
CA VAL A 797 19.97 -16.51 9.34
C VAL A 797 21.01 -15.83 10.21
N LYS A 798 20.62 -15.43 11.42
CA LYS A 798 21.50 -14.80 12.42
C LYS A 798 21.37 -15.53 13.75
N SER A 799 22.50 -15.90 14.33
CA SER A 799 22.54 -16.59 15.62
C SER A 799 23.59 -15.94 16.52
N LEU A 800 23.24 -15.72 17.78
CA LEU A 800 24.15 -15.26 18.83
C LEU A 800 24.27 -16.37 19.88
N ILE A 801 25.44 -17.02 19.95
CA ILE A 801 25.70 -18.18 20.82
C ILE A 801 26.91 -17.87 21.70
N CYS A 802 26.72 -16.98 22.69
CA CYS A 802 27.76 -16.53 23.60
C CYS A 802 27.32 -16.79 25.05
N ARG A 803 27.48 -18.05 25.50
CA ARG A 803 26.92 -18.53 26.79
C ARG A 803 27.43 -17.79 28.04
N ASN A 804 28.58 -17.12 27.96
CA ASN A 804 29.15 -16.34 29.06
C ASN A 804 28.98 -14.81 28.87
N LEU A 805 28.29 -14.36 27.82
CA LEU A 805 28.04 -12.94 27.55
C LEU A 805 27.00 -12.43 28.55
N CYS A 806 27.32 -11.37 29.28
CA CYS A 806 26.45 -10.77 30.28
C CYS A 806 26.30 -9.27 30.02
N LEU A 807 25.26 -8.85 29.30
CA LEU A 807 25.00 -7.42 29.07
C LEU A 807 24.61 -6.73 30.39
N ARG A 808 25.19 -5.56 30.64
CA ARG A 808 25.00 -4.77 31.86
C ARG A 808 23.86 -3.77 31.65
N GLU A 809 23.37 -3.18 32.74
CA GLU A 809 22.29 -2.20 32.68
C GLU A 809 22.61 -0.99 31.77
N GLU A 810 23.88 -0.57 31.72
CA GLU A 810 24.39 0.48 30.83
C GLU A 810 24.25 0.15 29.33
N ASP A 811 24.17 -1.14 28.98
CA ASP A 811 24.03 -1.62 27.62
C ASP A 811 22.58 -1.56 27.09
N ARG A 812 21.60 -1.32 27.98
CA ARG A 812 20.16 -1.36 27.66
C ARG A 812 19.82 -0.46 26.46
N GLU A 813 20.33 0.77 26.46
CA GLU A 813 20.03 1.74 25.41
C GLU A 813 20.66 1.33 24.06
N ARG A 814 21.89 0.79 24.08
CA ARG A 814 22.56 0.27 22.88
C ARG A 814 21.80 -0.93 22.30
N PHE A 815 21.38 -1.86 23.16
CA PHE A 815 20.57 -3.01 22.77
C PHE A 815 19.23 -2.60 22.13
N GLN A 816 18.53 -1.61 22.71
CA GLN A 816 17.25 -1.13 22.18
C GLN A 816 17.39 -0.42 20.83
N LYS A 817 18.52 0.23 20.56
CA LYS A 817 18.80 0.95 19.30
C LYS A 817 19.41 0.08 18.20
N SER A 818 20.03 -1.04 18.56
CA SER A 818 20.78 -1.90 17.64
C SER A 818 19.86 -2.64 16.65
N SER A 819 20.05 -2.42 15.36
CA SER A 819 19.26 -3.08 14.32
C SER A 819 19.44 -4.61 14.30
N PHE A 820 20.62 -5.09 14.68
CA PHE A 820 20.97 -6.50 14.79
C PHE A 820 20.08 -7.22 15.80
N PHE A 821 19.84 -6.59 16.96
CA PHE A 821 18.97 -7.10 18.02
C PHE A 821 17.50 -6.77 17.79
N GLN A 822 17.18 -5.74 17.02
CA GLN A 822 15.79 -5.39 16.66
C GLN A 822 15.27 -6.18 15.45
N SER A 823 15.92 -7.25 15.00
CA SER A 823 15.49 -8.06 13.85
C SER A 823 15.61 -9.56 14.14
N ASP A 824 14.69 -10.37 13.56
CA ASP A 824 14.52 -11.80 13.82
C ASP A 824 15.85 -12.56 13.96
N LEU A 825 16.20 -12.92 15.19
CA LEU A 825 17.30 -13.84 15.50
C LEU A 825 16.78 -15.27 15.46
N ASN A 826 17.55 -16.19 14.89
CA ASN A 826 17.19 -17.61 14.89
C ASN A 826 17.45 -18.25 16.27
N GLU A 827 18.62 -17.95 16.85
CA GLU A 827 19.02 -18.43 18.16
C GLU A 827 19.74 -17.34 18.95
N CYS A 828 19.45 -17.25 20.25
CA CYS A 828 20.09 -16.30 21.15
C CYS A 828 20.42 -16.98 22.50
N SER A 829 21.70 -17.22 22.75
CA SER A 829 22.22 -17.88 23.94
C SER A 829 23.20 -16.98 24.69
N MET A 830 22.83 -16.53 25.89
CA MET A 830 23.63 -15.62 26.72
C MET A 830 23.23 -15.64 28.21
N VAL A 831 24.04 -15.05 29.09
CA VAL A 831 23.64 -14.77 30.47
C VAL A 831 22.55 -13.70 30.45
N ALA A 832 21.48 -13.93 31.21
CA ALA A 832 20.32 -13.06 31.26
C ALA A 832 20.70 -11.67 31.80
N PRO A 833 20.55 -10.60 31.01
CA PRO A 833 20.79 -9.24 31.50
C PRO A 833 19.71 -8.79 32.49
N SER A 834 19.97 -7.75 33.29
CA SER A 834 18.98 -7.13 34.20
C SER A 834 17.66 -6.77 33.50
N PHE A 835 17.74 -6.38 32.23
CA PHE A 835 16.61 -5.99 31.37
C PHE A 835 15.99 -7.13 30.54
N THR A 836 16.22 -8.40 30.91
CA THR A 836 15.72 -9.59 30.19
C THR A 836 14.22 -9.51 29.86
N ILE A 837 13.39 -9.01 30.79
CA ILE A 837 11.94 -8.98 30.59
C ILE A 837 11.51 -7.97 29.52
N GLU A 838 12.21 -6.83 29.42
CA GLU A 838 11.97 -5.88 28.34
C GLU A 838 12.46 -6.42 27.00
N MET A 839 13.62 -7.08 27.00
CA MET A 839 14.13 -7.78 25.82
C MET A 839 13.10 -8.78 25.27
N LEU A 840 12.50 -9.60 26.13
CA LEU A 840 11.51 -10.63 25.75
C LEU A 840 10.10 -10.06 25.46
N LYS A 841 9.89 -8.75 25.62
CA LYS A 841 8.66 -8.02 25.26
C LYS A 841 8.73 -7.36 23.87
N ASN A 842 9.81 -7.55 23.12
CA ASN A 842 9.94 -6.99 21.77
C ASN A 842 9.25 -7.86 20.69
N PRO A 843 8.19 -7.36 20.00
CA PRO A 843 7.41 -8.11 19.00
C PRO A 843 8.20 -8.81 17.90
N GLN A 844 9.32 -8.24 17.47
CA GLN A 844 10.08 -8.79 16.35
C GLN A 844 10.82 -10.08 16.74
N ASN A 845 11.17 -10.26 18.02
CA ASN A 845 12.03 -11.38 18.44
C ASN A 845 11.27 -12.52 19.13
N TYR A 846 9.94 -12.55 19.10
CA TYR A 846 9.19 -13.56 19.85
C TYR A 846 9.46 -14.99 19.39
N LYS A 847 9.77 -15.17 18.09
CA LYS A 847 10.11 -16.46 17.47
C LYS A 847 11.57 -16.91 17.69
N THR A 848 12.40 -16.05 18.26
CA THR A 848 13.81 -16.38 18.56
C THR A 848 13.87 -17.52 19.56
N ASN A 849 14.75 -18.50 19.33
CA ASN A 849 15.02 -19.54 20.31
C ASN A 849 15.99 -19.02 21.36
N TYR A 850 15.46 -18.64 22.53
CA TYR A 850 16.28 -18.12 23.62
C TYR A 850 16.82 -19.24 24.51
N SER A 851 18.12 -19.22 24.80
CA SER A 851 18.75 -20.05 25.83
C SER A 851 19.47 -19.16 26.84
N LEU A 852 18.77 -18.79 27.92
CA LEU A 852 19.26 -17.84 28.91
C LEU A 852 19.82 -18.52 30.17
N TYR A 853 20.85 -17.91 30.75
CA TYR A 853 21.54 -18.40 31.94
C TYR A 853 21.45 -17.39 33.09
N ASN A 854 21.31 -17.88 34.32
CA ASN A 854 21.31 -17.10 35.57
C ASN A 854 20.21 -16.04 35.68
N LEU A 855 18.96 -16.38 35.33
CA LEU A 855 17.82 -15.50 35.64
C LEU A 855 17.67 -15.33 37.15
N ASP A 856 17.39 -14.10 37.59
CA ASP A 856 17.00 -13.86 38.98
C ASP A 856 15.52 -14.20 39.23
N ALA A 857 15.13 -14.27 40.51
CA ALA A 857 13.79 -14.69 40.90
C ALA A 857 12.68 -13.73 40.42
N ASN A 858 12.95 -12.43 40.32
CA ASN A 858 11.97 -11.43 39.87
C ASN A 858 11.78 -11.51 38.36
N GLN A 859 12.87 -11.66 37.61
CA GLN A 859 12.84 -11.86 36.17
C GLN A 859 12.06 -13.13 35.85
N LEU A 860 12.40 -14.24 36.48
CA LEU A 860 11.74 -15.51 36.22
C LEU A 860 10.24 -15.43 36.53
N ALA A 861 9.86 -14.86 37.69
CA ALA A 861 8.45 -14.65 38.04
C ALA A 861 7.69 -13.75 37.04
N SER A 862 8.39 -12.88 36.31
CA SER A 862 7.81 -11.94 35.34
C SER A 862 7.73 -12.48 33.91
N LEU A 863 8.32 -13.65 33.63
CA LEU A 863 8.28 -14.27 32.31
C LEU A 863 6.87 -14.40 31.73
N PRO A 864 5.80 -14.75 32.50
CA PRO A 864 4.44 -14.86 31.96
C PRO A 864 3.88 -13.57 31.32
N PHE A 865 4.46 -12.40 31.63
CA PHE A 865 4.09 -11.13 31.01
C PHE A 865 4.87 -10.82 29.72
N THR A 866 5.76 -11.71 29.32
CA THR A 866 6.48 -11.62 28.04
C THR A 866 5.67 -12.29 26.93
N LYS A 867 6.19 -12.20 25.71
CA LYS A 867 5.55 -12.78 24.52
C LYS A 867 6.48 -13.76 23.79
N CYS A 868 7.55 -14.16 24.47
CA CYS A 868 8.51 -15.14 23.98
C CYS A 868 7.87 -16.53 23.90
N ILE A 869 7.87 -17.13 22.70
CA ILE A 869 7.25 -18.45 22.50
C ILE A 869 8.20 -19.62 22.79
N ASN A 870 9.52 -19.43 22.65
CA ASN A 870 10.55 -20.47 22.83
C ASN A 870 11.65 -20.00 23.79
N LEU A 871 11.73 -20.60 24.98
CA LEU A 871 12.70 -20.22 26.02
C LEU A 871 13.27 -21.44 26.74
N THR A 872 14.59 -21.50 26.85
CA THR A 872 15.29 -22.43 27.76
C THR A 872 16.05 -21.63 28.81
N VAL A 873 15.72 -21.81 30.08
CA VAL A 873 16.48 -21.28 31.22
C VAL A 873 17.31 -22.40 31.81
N ARG A 874 18.64 -22.28 31.77
CA ARG A 874 19.55 -23.38 32.16
C ARG A 874 20.08 -23.33 33.59
N HIS A 875 20.01 -22.17 34.26
CA HIS A 875 20.38 -21.92 35.65
C HIS A 875 19.68 -20.64 36.13
N GLY A 876 19.34 -20.52 37.42
CA GLY A 876 18.72 -19.30 37.95
C GLY A 876 18.14 -19.47 39.35
N MET A 877 17.73 -18.36 39.95
CA MET A 877 16.97 -18.31 41.19
C MET A 877 15.49 -18.18 40.86
N PHE A 878 14.62 -18.80 41.65
CA PHE A 878 13.22 -18.93 41.32
C PHE A 878 12.34 -18.88 42.57
N SER A 879 11.24 -18.13 42.55
CA SER A 879 10.12 -18.33 43.48
C SER A 879 9.00 -19.01 42.71
N MET A 880 8.73 -20.26 43.06
CA MET A 880 7.70 -21.08 42.43
C MET A 880 6.31 -20.48 42.65
N ALA A 881 6.04 -19.99 43.87
CA ALA A 881 4.76 -19.36 44.18
C ALA A 881 4.52 -18.08 43.36
N ALA A 882 5.53 -17.21 43.22
CA ALA A 882 5.40 -15.96 42.46
C ALA A 882 5.22 -16.20 40.96
N PHE A 883 5.97 -17.15 40.39
CA PHE A 883 5.84 -17.51 38.98
C PHE A 883 4.47 -18.08 38.66
N ILE A 884 4.01 -19.08 39.44
CA ILE A 884 2.69 -19.69 39.22
C ILE A 884 1.59 -18.62 39.35
N ARG A 885 1.62 -17.77 40.38
CA ARG A 885 0.64 -16.69 40.53
C ARG A 885 0.56 -15.80 39.29
N ASN A 886 1.71 -15.34 38.78
CA ASN A 886 1.75 -14.50 37.59
C ASN A 886 1.33 -15.26 36.32
N PHE A 887 1.69 -16.53 36.22
CA PHE A 887 1.30 -17.42 35.14
C PHE A 887 -0.22 -17.63 35.10
N LEU A 888 -0.89 -17.71 36.25
CA LEU A 888 -2.34 -17.85 36.33
C LEU A 888 -3.10 -16.54 36.05
N MET A 889 -2.49 -15.38 36.29
CA MET A 889 -3.10 -14.08 35.99
C MET A 889 -3.10 -13.72 34.50
N VAL A 890 -2.31 -14.41 33.70
CA VAL A 890 -2.10 -14.08 32.28
C VAL A 890 -2.31 -15.33 31.43
N LYS A 891 -2.69 -15.14 30.17
CA LYS A 891 -2.71 -16.22 29.17
C LYS A 891 -1.51 -16.05 28.24
N PRO A 892 -0.30 -16.52 28.62
CA PRO A 892 0.91 -16.31 27.82
C PRO A 892 0.87 -17.15 26.54
N ASP A 893 1.40 -16.58 25.45
CA ASP A 893 1.56 -17.26 24.17
C ASP A 893 2.87 -18.07 24.22
N ILE A 894 2.79 -19.36 24.54
CA ILE A 894 3.96 -20.23 24.75
C ILE A 894 3.90 -21.42 23.79
N ASN A 895 5.02 -21.70 23.11
CA ASN A 895 5.23 -22.94 22.37
C ASN A 895 6.03 -23.93 23.23
N ILE A 896 7.27 -23.58 23.62
CA ILE A 896 8.11 -24.43 24.48
C ILE A 896 8.89 -23.56 25.47
N TRP A 897 8.61 -23.69 26.76
CA TRP A 897 9.47 -23.18 27.84
C TRP A 897 10.07 -24.34 28.62
N GLN A 898 11.40 -24.36 28.75
CA GLN A 898 12.15 -25.36 29.50
C GLN A 898 12.96 -24.67 30.61
N PHE A 899 12.81 -25.15 31.84
CA PHE A 899 13.54 -24.68 33.00
C PHE A 899 14.40 -25.81 33.56
N ILE A 900 15.72 -25.60 33.62
CA ILE A 900 16.71 -26.62 33.97
C ILE A 900 17.57 -26.07 35.11
N ASN A 901 17.90 -26.90 36.10
CA ASN A 901 18.81 -26.57 37.23
C ASN A 901 18.53 -25.22 37.92
N LEU A 902 17.26 -24.96 38.27
CA LEU A 902 16.85 -23.79 39.05
C LEU A 902 16.96 -24.05 40.55
N THR A 903 17.31 -23.01 41.31
CA THR A 903 17.32 -23.02 42.78
C THR A 903 16.08 -22.28 43.29
N ASN A 904 15.20 -22.97 44.02
CA ASN A 904 14.07 -22.32 44.69
C ASN A 904 14.57 -21.47 45.88
N ILE A 905 14.09 -20.24 45.99
CA ILE A 905 14.48 -19.29 47.05
C ILE A 905 13.57 -19.31 48.28
N GLU A 906 12.47 -20.07 48.21
CA GLU A 906 11.51 -20.22 49.30
C GLU A 906 12.09 -21.12 50.41
N GLU A 907 11.90 -20.75 51.68
CA GLU A 907 12.52 -21.43 52.86
C GLU A 907 11.96 -22.85 53.13
N GLU A 908 10.82 -23.20 52.54
CA GLU A 908 10.20 -24.54 52.63
C GLU A 908 10.49 -25.36 51.36
N GLU A 909 10.73 -26.68 51.49
CA GLU A 909 10.88 -27.58 50.33
C GLU A 909 9.73 -27.39 49.33
N TRP A 910 10.01 -26.69 48.23
CA TRP A 910 9.10 -26.44 47.10
C TRP A 910 7.79 -25.68 47.40
N ALA A 911 7.62 -25.15 48.61
CA ALA A 911 6.42 -24.41 49.05
C ALA A 911 5.11 -25.10 48.63
N PHE A 912 5.04 -26.43 48.72
CA PHE A 912 3.91 -27.22 48.22
C PHE A 912 2.57 -26.79 48.82
N ASN A 913 2.54 -26.45 50.11
CA ASN A 913 1.34 -25.97 50.79
C ASN A 913 0.86 -24.63 50.19
N THR A 914 1.79 -23.70 49.94
CA THR A 914 1.52 -22.41 49.31
C THR A 914 1.01 -22.58 47.86
N LEU A 915 1.54 -23.54 47.12
CA LEU A 915 1.06 -23.86 45.78
C LEU A 915 -0.36 -24.45 45.80
N GLU A 916 -0.64 -25.35 46.74
CA GLU A 916 -1.96 -25.94 46.92
C GLU A 916 -3.01 -24.87 47.28
N GLU A 917 -2.66 -23.89 48.12
CA GLU A 917 -3.51 -22.72 48.41
C GLU A 917 -3.76 -21.84 47.17
N ILE A 918 -2.74 -21.57 46.35
CA ILE A 918 -2.87 -20.78 45.11
C ILE A 918 -3.77 -21.50 44.10
N LEU A 919 -3.59 -22.81 43.93
CA LEU A 919 -4.40 -23.61 43.01
C LEU A 919 -5.85 -23.75 43.49
N HIS A 920 -6.09 -23.95 44.79
CA HIS A 920 -7.43 -24.02 45.36
C HIS A 920 -8.19 -22.69 45.34
N SER A 921 -7.49 -21.55 45.43
CA SER A 921 -8.12 -20.23 45.38
C SER A 921 -8.50 -19.79 43.96
N THR A 922 -8.04 -20.49 42.92
CA THR A 922 -8.30 -20.14 41.52
C THR A 922 -9.43 -20.98 40.94
N ARG A 923 -10.61 -20.37 40.73
CA ARG A 923 -11.87 -21.08 40.40
C ARG A 923 -11.90 -21.77 39.02
N ASP A 924 -10.97 -21.45 38.12
CA ASP A 924 -11.00 -21.87 36.71
C ASP A 924 -9.90 -22.88 36.34
N ILE A 925 -9.25 -23.51 37.34
CA ILE A 925 -8.17 -24.48 37.13
C ILE A 925 -8.54 -25.84 37.70
N ILE A 926 -8.49 -26.86 36.83
CA ILE A 926 -8.58 -28.26 37.24
C ILE A 926 -7.14 -28.75 37.44
N TRP A 927 -6.81 -29.26 38.62
CA TRP A 927 -5.49 -29.79 38.94
C TRP A 927 -5.59 -31.14 39.65
N THR A 928 -4.56 -31.97 39.50
CA THR A 928 -4.45 -33.31 40.10
C THR A 928 -3.05 -33.53 40.65
N LYS A 929 -2.93 -34.15 41.83
CA LYS A 929 -1.64 -34.58 42.41
C LYS A 929 -1.46 -36.07 42.19
N GLU A 930 -0.49 -36.44 41.36
CA GLU A 930 0.01 -37.83 41.34
C GLU A 930 1.17 -37.94 42.32
N ASN A 931 1.06 -38.84 43.31
CA ASN A 931 2.10 -39.06 44.29
C ASN A 931 3.09 -40.11 43.75
N PRO A 932 4.35 -39.76 43.42
CA PRO A 932 5.27 -40.72 42.82
C PRO A 932 5.75 -41.80 43.82
N TYR A 933 5.52 -41.61 45.12
CA TYR A 933 6.08 -42.42 46.19
C TYR A 933 5.29 -43.67 46.59
N GLU A 934 4.26 -44.09 45.83
CA GLU A 934 3.84 -45.51 45.85
C GLU A 934 4.67 -46.38 44.89
N ASN A 935 5.50 -45.80 44.01
CA ASN A 935 6.37 -46.55 43.09
C ASN A 935 7.85 -46.12 43.10
N CYS A 936 8.31 -45.36 44.11
CA CYS A 936 9.72 -44.96 44.23
C CYS A 936 10.66 -46.12 44.64
N LYS A 937 11.03 -46.95 43.66
CA LYS A 937 12.41 -47.38 43.43
C LYS A 937 12.72 -47.31 41.93
N LYS A 938 12.91 -46.09 41.42
CA LYS A 938 13.97 -45.74 40.46
C LYS A 938 13.97 -44.25 40.17
#